data_AF-A0A7Y3XI47-F1
#
_entry.id   AF-A0A7Y3XI47-F1
#
_cell.length_a   1.000
_cell.length_b   1.000
_cell.length_c   1.000
_cell.angle_alpha   90.00
_cell.angle_beta   90.00
_cell.angle_gamma   90.00
#
_symmetry.space_group_name_H-M   'P 1'
#
loop_
_entity.id
_entity.type
_entity.pdbx_description
1 polymer ?
#
loop_
_entity_poly.entity_id
_entity_poly.type
_entity_poly.pdbx_seq_one_letter_code
_entity_poly.pdbx_strand_id
1 'polypeptide(L)'
;MNQIQTKMKAVTSSAVGAAVVLCASVMTCSSAIAQAPAATADKAAIANAIAPSSAIVEYTVQYVNGEAPGEIGKGYYYYGDAEGYEFSSDCSDAIYEERPVEAAAYLLSPDLVITRDPQLHPRFISSIEVVYQGQRRTASPDSYFMNQDAWLLRVDEPFADAVPLHFDADKPGPYFQVNHSLHDVHWGFTVAGVSDDLRIEPDGTVESSVASGALVVDAHGVPVGLSMTGRCPNDGTWKGSPLDWPAMSADEMDDALQRIEQAADQWIVRINLQFRSPRSGESDMFDPWSYMDSGDSDMTEWDGSGVLIDENTVLITANLKPKVTARLESIRVHFADGSSTAATFAGTLKDYGAMLATLETPASGTPADLYVEPSTQLQDQLLLKAEVRISGESRTVYYMRGRILSYSVGWQRMILPSVSSSSGWSYGGYQARSLDFRFTLDGKLVGLPLVRRPKVTVEDERGSWSMLIPGQYMTDLFADRLAHLDPENRPLSEEEELRLAWLGVELQPMDEDLARVHEVVDETSRGETGAIVTYVYPNSPASEAGIEMGDILLRLKVEGQPKPLEVELYSYNDYGDMFDLWSMMDEIPVEYFSEIPQPWGSVENNLTRSLTDIGFGTPFTADIVRGGEAIERDFIVTEGPAYYNSAPKFKSEGAGLTVRDLTYEVRRYFQIQADEPGVIVSKVEEGGKAAIAGIKPYELIIAINGEPVHSADALKAAIEPGGEFRIRVRRMTKGRIVKIVLDPAESP
;
A
#
# COMPACT_ATOMS: atom_id res chain seq x y z
N MET A 1 71.15 18.25 -11.88
CA MET A 1 71.80 17.40 -10.84
C MET A 1 70.75 16.43 -10.31
N ASN A 2 71.02 15.19 -9.90
CA ASN A 2 72.07 14.19 -10.20
C ASN A 2 71.98 13.10 -9.11
N GLN A 3 71.24 12.01 -9.36
CA GLN A 3 71.51 10.63 -8.88
C GLN A 3 70.88 9.72 -9.97
N ILE A 4 71.56 8.89 -10.79
CA ILE A 4 72.88 8.22 -10.86
C ILE A 4 72.94 6.82 -10.17
N GLN A 5 73.31 5.80 -10.99
CA GLN A 5 73.55 4.35 -10.70
C GLN A 5 72.27 3.48 -10.56
N THR A 6 72.00 2.43 -11.36
CA THR A 6 72.64 1.73 -12.52
C THR A 6 73.66 0.60 -12.25
N LYS A 7 73.27 -0.65 -12.55
CA LYS A 7 74.05 -1.86 -12.96
C LYS A 7 73.07 -3.05 -13.14
N MET A 8 73.20 -4.06 -14.03
CA MET A 8 74.12 -4.50 -15.10
C MET A 8 73.28 -4.84 -16.39
N LYS A 9 73.72 -4.76 -17.67
CA LYS A 9 74.73 -5.55 -18.45
C LYS A 9 74.46 -7.08 -18.45
N ALA A 10 74.59 -7.87 -19.53
CA ALA A 10 75.30 -7.75 -20.84
C ALA A 10 74.78 -8.81 -21.88
N VAL A 11 75.10 -8.94 -23.20
CA VAL A 11 75.77 -8.09 -24.23
C VAL A 11 75.67 -8.70 -25.69
N THR A 12 75.35 -7.86 -26.70
CA THR A 12 75.69 -7.86 -28.17
C THR A 12 75.51 -9.02 -29.19
N SER A 13 74.83 -8.69 -30.31
CA SER A 13 75.22 -8.76 -31.76
C SER A 13 75.44 -10.07 -32.57
N SER A 14 74.80 -10.15 -33.76
CA SER A 14 75.41 -10.32 -35.12
C SER A 14 74.32 -10.56 -36.19
N ALA A 15 74.59 -10.69 -37.50
CA ALA A 15 75.17 -9.75 -38.48
C ALA A 15 75.05 -10.31 -39.93
N VAL A 16 74.76 -9.46 -40.93
CA VAL A 16 74.94 -9.68 -42.40
C VAL A 16 74.11 -10.80 -43.09
N GLY A 17 73.64 -10.54 -44.32
CA GLY A 17 73.31 -11.60 -45.29
C GLY A 17 72.23 -11.24 -46.31
N ALA A 18 72.62 -11.00 -47.57
CA ALA A 18 71.69 -10.92 -48.71
C ALA A 18 72.13 -11.89 -49.82
N ALA A 19 71.20 -12.69 -50.35
CA ALA A 19 71.43 -13.56 -51.50
C ALA A 19 70.10 -13.86 -52.21
N VAL A 20 70.12 -13.90 -53.55
CA VAL A 20 68.99 -14.28 -54.41
C VAL A 20 69.36 -15.56 -55.16
N VAL A 21 68.47 -16.55 -55.20
CA VAL A 21 68.55 -17.72 -56.09
C VAL A 21 67.14 -18.01 -56.64
N LEU A 22 67.07 -18.46 -57.90
CA LEU A 22 65.85 -18.68 -58.68
C LEU A 22 65.36 -20.15 -58.65
N CYS A 23 64.18 -20.36 -59.25
CA CYS A 23 63.65 -21.62 -59.83
C CYS A 23 63.07 -22.68 -58.85
N ALA A 24 62.00 -23.42 -59.22
CA ALA A 24 61.05 -23.24 -60.33
C ALA A 24 59.73 -24.04 -60.17
N SER A 25 58.70 -23.58 -60.89
CA SER A 25 57.61 -24.34 -61.54
C SER A 25 56.57 -25.17 -60.72
N VAL A 26 55.32 -24.70 -60.82
CA VAL A 26 54.06 -25.45 -61.04
C VAL A 26 53.50 -26.34 -59.92
N MET A 27 52.37 -25.92 -59.35
CA MET A 27 51.09 -26.66 -59.48
C MET A 27 49.85 -25.77 -59.33
N THR A 28 48.90 -25.94 -60.26
CA THR A 28 47.46 -25.62 -60.22
C THR A 28 46.93 -24.42 -59.42
N CYS A 29 46.30 -23.47 -60.14
CA CYS A 29 45.34 -22.55 -59.54
C CYS A 29 44.13 -23.30 -58.95
N SER A 30 43.68 -22.86 -57.78
CA SER A 30 42.25 -22.67 -57.55
C SER A 30 42.08 -21.28 -56.95
N SER A 31 41.33 -20.41 -57.62
CA SER A 31 41.02 -19.08 -57.10
C SER A 31 39.99 -19.24 -55.99
N ALA A 32 40.44 -19.21 -54.73
CA ALA A 32 39.55 -19.10 -53.60
C ALA A 32 38.72 -17.82 -53.79
N ILE A 33 37.42 -18.00 -54.03
CA ILE A 33 36.47 -16.89 -54.06
C ILE A 33 36.44 -16.35 -52.63
N ALA A 34 37.01 -15.16 -52.42
CA ALA A 34 36.77 -14.43 -51.20
C ALA A 34 35.25 -14.19 -51.12
N GLN A 35 34.58 -14.80 -50.14
CA GLN A 35 33.21 -14.41 -49.83
C GLN A 35 33.21 -12.91 -49.58
N ALA A 36 32.39 -12.17 -50.33
CA ALA A 36 32.14 -10.78 -50.02
C ALA A 36 31.61 -10.69 -48.57
N PRO A 37 31.92 -9.62 -47.83
CA PRO A 37 31.21 -9.36 -46.58
C PRO A 37 29.70 -9.40 -46.89
N ALA A 38 28.93 -10.06 -46.03
CA ALA A 38 27.48 -10.17 -46.22
C ALA A 38 26.90 -8.76 -46.39
N ALA A 39 26.12 -8.56 -47.46
CA ALA A 39 25.57 -7.25 -47.76
C ALA A 39 24.69 -6.80 -46.59
N THR A 40 25.03 -5.66 -45.98
CA THR A 40 24.18 -5.02 -44.96
C THR A 40 22.79 -4.83 -45.53
N ALA A 41 21.80 -5.51 -44.94
CA ALA A 41 20.44 -5.51 -45.46
C ALA A 41 19.88 -4.08 -45.56
N ASP A 42 19.17 -3.80 -46.64
CA ASP A 42 18.53 -2.51 -46.84
C ASP A 42 17.28 -2.44 -45.94
N LYS A 43 17.47 -1.88 -44.74
CA LYS A 43 16.41 -1.66 -43.76
C LYS A 43 15.25 -0.83 -44.31
N ALA A 44 15.49 0.08 -45.27
CA ALA A 44 14.42 0.84 -45.89
C ALA A 44 13.64 -0.03 -46.89
N ALA A 45 14.30 -0.90 -47.65
CA ALA A 45 13.62 -1.90 -48.47
C ALA A 45 12.78 -2.87 -47.62
N ILE A 46 13.30 -3.30 -46.45
CA ILE A 46 12.56 -4.13 -45.49
C ILE A 46 11.28 -3.41 -45.01
N ALA A 47 11.37 -2.16 -44.55
CA ALA A 47 10.19 -1.39 -44.13
C ALA A 47 9.18 -1.22 -45.27
N ASN A 48 9.64 -0.89 -46.48
CA ASN A 48 8.79 -0.73 -47.66
C ASN A 48 8.13 -2.04 -48.14
N ALA A 49 8.65 -3.21 -47.77
CA ALA A 49 8.03 -4.50 -48.05
C ALA A 49 6.85 -4.80 -47.11
N ILE A 50 6.90 -4.29 -45.87
CA ILE A 50 5.87 -4.51 -44.83
C ILE A 50 4.79 -3.41 -44.83
N ALA A 51 5.13 -2.18 -45.21
CA ALA A 51 4.20 -1.04 -45.26
C ALA A 51 2.88 -1.27 -46.05
N PRO A 52 2.82 -2.09 -47.12
CA PRO A 52 1.55 -2.43 -47.77
C PRO A 52 0.59 -3.25 -46.90
N SER A 53 1.07 -3.89 -45.83
CA SER A 53 0.30 -4.82 -44.98
C SER A 53 -0.04 -4.27 -43.60
N SER A 54 0.46 -3.09 -43.24
CA SER A 54 0.16 -2.42 -41.96
C SER A 54 -1.20 -1.71 -41.98
N ALA A 55 -1.87 -1.74 -40.84
CA ALA A 55 -3.07 -0.96 -40.54
C ALA A 55 -2.90 -0.26 -39.18
N ILE A 56 -3.81 0.67 -38.88
CA ILE A 56 -4.00 1.26 -37.56
C ILE A 56 -5.37 0.82 -37.06
N VAL A 57 -5.50 0.51 -35.77
CA VAL A 57 -6.80 0.29 -35.12
C VAL A 57 -7.12 1.50 -34.26
N GLU A 58 -8.27 2.12 -34.51
CA GLU A 58 -8.83 3.23 -33.76
C GLU A 58 -9.86 2.69 -32.75
N TYR A 59 -9.55 2.81 -31.47
CA TYR A 59 -10.46 2.52 -30.37
C TYR A 59 -11.16 3.81 -29.91
N THR A 60 -12.44 3.97 -30.26
CA THR A 60 -13.25 5.04 -29.67
C THR A 60 -13.67 4.61 -28.27
N VAL A 61 -13.28 5.38 -27.26
CA VAL A 61 -13.55 5.09 -25.85
C VAL A 61 -14.59 6.06 -25.27
N GLN A 62 -15.29 5.66 -24.21
CA GLN A 62 -16.37 6.43 -23.59
C GLN A 62 -16.42 6.29 -22.06
N TYR A 63 -16.88 7.33 -21.36
CA TYR A 63 -17.29 7.21 -19.95
C TYR A 63 -18.58 6.40 -19.83
N VAL A 64 -18.68 5.58 -18.78
CA VAL A 64 -19.91 4.81 -18.47
C VAL A 64 -20.31 5.08 -17.03
N ASN A 65 -21.53 5.57 -16.80
CA ASN A 65 -22.07 5.93 -15.49
C ASN A 65 -21.19 6.93 -14.68
N GLY A 66 -20.42 7.78 -15.37
CA GLY A 66 -19.49 8.73 -14.75
C GLY A 66 -18.10 8.16 -14.44
N GLU A 67 -17.86 6.87 -14.70
CA GLU A 67 -16.54 6.27 -14.60
C GLU A 67 -15.76 6.42 -15.91
N ALA A 68 -14.48 6.77 -15.80
CA ALA A 68 -13.55 6.78 -16.91
C ALA A 68 -13.17 5.34 -17.34
N PRO A 69 -12.85 5.12 -18.63
CA PRO A 69 -11.99 4.01 -19.02
C PRO A 69 -10.65 4.08 -18.25
N GLY A 70 -10.08 2.91 -17.93
CA GLY A 70 -8.67 2.84 -17.51
C GLY A 70 -7.71 3.06 -18.67
N GLU A 71 -6.44 3.32 -18.37
CA GLU A 71 -5.38 3.46 -19.37
C GLU A 71 -5.21 2.19 -20.21
N ILE A 72 -5.05 2.35 -21.52
CA ILE A 72 -4.72 1.26 -22.43
C ILE A 72 -3.20 1.03 -22.43
N GLY A 73 -2.80 -0.24 -22.29
CA GLY A 73 -1.46 -0.72 -22.62
C GLY A 73 -0.31 -0.38 -21.65
N LYS A 74 -0.59 0.12 -20.44
CA LYS A 74 0.43 0.46 -19.42
C LYS A 74 1.15 -0.75 -18.81
N GLY A 75 1.95 -1.45 -19.61
CA GLY A 75 2.91 -2.46 -19.17
C GLY A 75 4.29 -1.87 -18.92
N TYR A 76 4.77 -1.91 -17.68
CA TYR A 76 6.16 -1.54 -17.36
C TYR A 76 7.13 -2.61 -17.88
N TYR A 77 7.59 -2.43 -19.12
CA TYR A 77 8.62 -3.25 -19.75
C TYR A 77 10.03 -2.65 -19.52
N TYR A 78 10.66 -3.02 -18.41
CA TYR A 78 12.07 -2.70 -18.16
C TYR A 78 12.99 -3.58 -19.02
N TYR A 79 13.40 -3.08 -20.19
CA TYR A 79 14.40 -3.71 -21.06
C TYR A 79 15.46 -2.72 -21.58
N GLY A 80 16.48 -2.47 -20.76
CA GLY A 80 17.66 -1.66 -21.12
C GLY A 80 17.45 -0.15 -21.04
N ASP A 81 18.41 0.60 -21.58
CA ASP A 81 18.51 2.07 -21.48
C ASP A 81 17.50 2.84 -22.36
N ALA A 82 16.36 2.23 -22.70
CA ALA A 82 15.35 2.77 -23.60
C ALA A 82 13.95 2.66 -22.98
N GLU A 83 13.50 3.74 -22.35
CA GLU A 83 12.12 3.90 -21.85
C GLU A 83 11.14 4.06 -23.02
N GLY A 84 10.73 2.92 -23.60
CA GLY A 84 9.84 2.85 -24.76
C GLY A 84 8.37 2.66 -24.39
N TYR A 85 7.61 3.74 -24.30
CA TYR A 85 6.14 3.71 -24.20
C TYR A 85 5.48 3.35 -25.55
N GLU A 86 5.73 2.14 -26.07
CA GLU A 86 5.26 1.73 -27.41
C GLU A 86 3.74 1.64 -27.54
N PHE A 87 2.99 1.56 -26.42
CA PHE A 87 1.52 1.54 -26.42
C PHE A 87 0.94 2.04 -25.08
N SER A 88 1.08 3.32 -24.76
CA SER A 88 0.32 3.93 -23.65
C SER A 88 -0.39 5.20 -24.08
N SER A 89 -1.69 5.26 -23.81
CA SER A 89 -2.49 6.49 -23.89
C SER A 89 -3.46 6.51 -22.73
N ASP A 90 -3.57 7.66 -22.04
CA ASP A 90 -4.66 7.86 -21.11
C ASP A 90 -5.96 7.99 -21.91
N CYS A 91 -6.91 7.11 -21.60
CA CYS A 91 -8.21 7.10 -22.27
C CYS A 91 -9.09 8.28 -21.84
N SER A 92 -8.80 8.92 -20.70
CA SER A 92 -9.42 10.16 -20.26
C SER A 92 -8.98 11.32 -21.14
N ASP A 93 -7.68 11.42 -21.46
CA ASP A 93 -7.14 12.43 -22.38
C ASP A 93 -7.70 12.23 -23.79
N ALA A 94 -7.74 10.99 -24.30
CA ALA A 94 -8.33 10.70 -25.61
C ALA A 94 -9.80 11.15 -25.71
N ILE A 95 -10.60 10.96 -24.65
CA ILE A 95 -11.99 11.44 -24.57
C ILE A 95 -12.05 12.97 -24.49
N TYR A 96 -11.19 13.59 -23.68
CA TYR A 96 -11.14 15.05 -23.53
C TYR A 96 -10.72 15.76 -24.83
N GLU A 97 -9.85 15.13 -25.62
CA GLU A 97 -9.38 15.59 -26.92
C GLU A 97 -10.28 15.14 -28.10
N GLU A 98 -11.45 14.53 -27.82
CA GLU A 98 -12.44 14.04 -28.81
C GLU A 98 -11.85 13.11 -29.91
N ARG A 99 -10.90 12.22 -29.55
CA ARG A 99 -10.18 11.34 -30.47
C ARG A 99 -10.14 9.86 -30.03
N PRO A 100 -9.89 8.90 -30.95
CA PRO A 100 -9.63 7.52 -30.57
C PRO A 100 -8.26 7.34 -29.88
N VAL A 101 -8.09 6.18 -29.25
CA VAL A 101 -6.77 5.61 -28.93
C VAL A 101 -6.33 4.74 -30.11
N GLU A 102 -5.13 4.97 -30.63
CA GLU A 102 -4.64 4.29 -31.84
C GLU A 102 -3.66 3.15 -31.50
N ALA A 103 -3.77 2.03 -32.21
CA ALA A 103 -2.92 0.85 -32.05
C ALA A 103 -2.31 0.37 -33.37
N ALA A 104 -1.09 -0.16 -33.31
CA ALA A 104 -0.43 -0.81 -34.44
C ALA A 104 -1.16 -2.09 -34.85
N ALA A 105 -1.32 -2.33 -36.15
CA ALA A 105 -1.94 -3.56 -36.63
C ALA A 105 -1.37 -4.05 -37.98
N TYR A 106 -1.65 -5.32 -38.30
CA TYR A 106 -1.28 -5.94 -39.57
C TYR A 106 -2.44 -6.76 -40.16
N LEU A 107 -2.59 -6.73 -41.48
CA LEU A 107 -3.54 -7.57 -42.21
C LEU A 107 -3.05 -9.03 -42.29
N LEU A 108 -3.89 -9.98 -41.87
CA LEU A 108 -3.68 -11.43 -42.04
C LEU A 108 -4.58 -12.04 -43.13
N SER A 109 -5.69 -11.37 -43.46
CA SER A 109 -6.49 -11.60 -44.66
C SER A 109 -7.08 -10.25 -45.12
N PRO A 110 -7.89 -10.19 -46.19
CA PRO A 110 -8.65 -8.98 -46.53
C PRO A 110 -9.68 -8.56 -45.48
N ASP A 111 -10.04 -9.45 -44.56
CA ASP A 111 -11.07 -9.27 -43.53
C ASP A 111 -10.59 -9.46 -42.08
N LEU A 112 -9.34 -9.89 -41.86
CA LEU A 112 -8.76 -10.18 -40.54
C LEU A 112 -7.50 -9.36 -40.27
N VAL A 113 -7.45 -8.81 -39.05
CA VAL A 113 -6.45 -7.84 -38.59
C VAL A 113 -5.93 -8.28 -37.23
N ILE A 114 -4.62 -8.44 -37.08
CA ILE A 114 -4.01 -8.67 -35.76
C ILE A 114 -3.50 -7.35 -35.17
N THR A 115 -3.76 -7.16 -33.89
CA THR A 115 -3.29 -6.01 -33.11
C THR A 115 -3.07 -6.40 -31.64
N ARG A 116 -2.47 -5.52 -30.85
CA ARG A 116 -2.29 -5.70 -29.42
C ARG A 116 -3.64 -5.71 -28.70
N ASP A 117 -3.77 -6.53 -27.67
CA ASP A 117 -4.97 -6.50 -26.84
C ASP A 117 -4.94 -5.24 -25.93
N PRO A 118 -5.91 -4.30 -26.02
CA PRO A 118 -5.95 -3.14 -25.14
C PRO A 118 -6.28 -3.50 -23.69
N GLN A 119 -6.69 -4.75 -23.41
CA GLN A 119 -7.09 -5.27 -22.10
C GLN A 119 -8.13 -4.38 -21.38
N LEU A 120 -8.99 -3.71 -22.14
CA LEU A 120 -10.07 -2.83 -21.65
C LEU A 120 -11.43 -3.54 -21.67
N HIS A 121 -12.27 -3.25 -20.67
CA HIS A 121 -13.61 -3.83 -20.53
C HIS A 121 -14.55 -3.34 -21.65
N PRO A 122 -15.28 -4.22 -22.37
CA PRO A 122 -16.04 -3.86 -23.58
C PRO A 122 -16.97 -2.63 -23.46
N ARG A 123 -17.66 -2.45 -22.32
CA ARG A 123 -18.52 -1.27 -22.06
C ARG A 123 -17.87 0.10 -22.36
N PHE A 124 -16.55 0.20 -22.19
CA PHE A 124 -15.80 1.43 -22.37
C PHE A 124 -15.38 1.70 -23.82
N ILE A 125 -15.54 0.72 -24.72
CA ILE A 125 -15.26 0.85 -26.15
C ILE A 125 -16.60 1.10 -26.85
N SER A 126 -16.76 2.25 -27.49
CA SER A 126 -17.97 2.61 -28.24
C SER A 126 -17.90 2.17 -29.71
N SER A 127 -16.70 2.15 -30.30
CA SER A 127 -16.42 1.52 -31.58
C SER A 127 -14.97 1.03 -31.67
N ILE A 128 -14.75 0.05 -32.55
CA ILE A 128 -13.43 -0.34 -33.06
C ILE A 128 -13.46 -0.10 -34.57
N GLU A 129 -12.53 0.69 -35.10
CA GLU A 129 -12.36 0.88 -36.53
C GLU A 129 -10.95 0.48 -36.97
N VAL A 130 -10.81 -0.13 -38.14
CA VAL A 130 -9.53 -0.41 -38.78
C VAL A 130 -9.31 0.63 -39.89
N VAL A 131 -8.19 1.35 -39.81
CA VAL A 131 -7.71 2.26 -40.84
C VAL A 131 -6.65 1.56 -41.69
N TYR A 132 -6.95 1.34 -42.96
CA TYR A 132 -6.03 0.75 -43.93
C TYR A 132 -6.02 1.57 -45.23
N GLN A 133 -4.85 2.06 -45.62
CA GLN A 133 -4.65 2.94 -46.79
C GLN A 133 -5.63 4.13 -46.87
N GLY A 134 -6.01 4.70 -45.72
CA GLY A 134 -6.97 5.81 -45.61
C GLY A 134 -8.45 5.40 -45.73
N GLN A 135 -8.76 4.11 -45.89
CA GLN A 135 -10.11 3.58 -45.72
C GLN A 135 -10.34 3.16 -44.27
N ARG A 136 -11.47 3.57 -43.67
CA ARG A 136 -11.96 3.01 -42.40
C ARG A 136 -12.92 1.85 -42.65
N ARG A 137 -12.98 0.88 -41.73
CA ARG A 137 -14.07 -0.10 -41.56
C ARG A 137 -14.27 -0.40 -40.09
N THR A 138 -15.53 -0.53 -39.67
CA THR A 138 -15.90 -1.13 -38.38
C THR A 138 -15.29 -2.52 -38.24
N ALA A 139 -14.84 -2.86 -37.03
CA ALA A 139 -14.38 -4.18 -36.69
C ALA A 139 -15.00 -4.69 -35.37
N SER A 140 -14.98 -6.01 -35.20
CA SER A 140 -15.36 -6.71 -33.97
C SER A 140 -14.28 -7.72 -33.55
N PRO A 141 -14.18 -8.08 -32.27
CA PRO A 141 -13.30 -9.16 -31.82
C PRO A 141 -13.72 -10.49 -32.44
N ASP A 142 -12.76 -11.20 -33.03
CA ASP A 142 -12.95 -12.54 -33.57
C ASP A 142 -12.45 -13.60 -32.59
N SER A 143 -11.22 -13.42 -32.10
CA SER A 143 -10.55 -14.37 -31.23
C SER A 143 -9.41 -13.73 -30.42
N TYR A 144 -9.15 -14.28 -29.24
CA TYR A 144 -8.14 -13.83 -28.27
C TYR A 144 -7.02 -14.86 -28.17
N PHE A 145 -5.76 -14.47 -28.37
CA PHE A 145 -4.66 -15.44 -28.35
C PHE A 145 -4.32 -15.88 -26.91
N MET A 146 -4.10 -17.18 -26.71
CA MET A 146 -3.85 -17.73 -25.37
C MET A 146 -2.52 -17.22 -24.81
N ASN A 147 -1.43 -17.29 -25.58
CA ASN A 147 -0.05 -17.13 -25.09
C ASN A 147 0.69 -15.92 -25.71
N GLN A 148 -0.04 -14.96 -26.27
CA GLN A 148 0.49 -13.76 -26.94
C GLN A 148 -0.36 -12.55 -26.57
N ASP A 149 0.24 -11.39 -26.33
CA ASP A 149 -0.46 -10.15 -25.94
C ASP A 149 -1.21 -9.49 -27.12
N ALA A 150 -2.16 -10.23 -27.69
CA ALA A 150 -2.88 -9.86 -28.90
C ALA A 150 -4.30 -10.44 -28.95
N TRP A 151 -5.07 -9.86 -29.86
CA TRP A 151 -6.34 -10.39 -30.34
C TRP A 151 -6.46 -10.19 -31.85
N LEU A 152 -7.31 -10.99 -32.46
CA LEU A 152 -7.69 -10.93 -33.85
C LEU A 152 -9.01 -10.18 -33.97
N LEU A 153 -9.04 -9.19 -34.86
CA LEU A 153 -10.22 -8.40 -35.20
C LEU A 153 -10.70 -8.76 -36.61
N ARG A 154 -12.01 -8.84 -36.80
CA ARG A 154 -12.66 -9.03 -38.10
C ARG A 154 -13.36 -7.75 -38.52
N VAL A 155 -13.14 -7.28 -39.75
CA VAL A 155 -13.85 -6.12 -40.31
C VAL A 155 -15.16 -6.53 -40.99
N ASP A 156 -16.18 -5.68 -40.88
CA ASP A 156 -17.53 -5.95 -41.43
C ASP A 156 -17.54 -6.03 -42.98
N GLU A 157 -16.63 -5.31 -43.64
CA GLU A 157 -16.41 -5.37 -45.08
C GLU A 157 -14.93 -5.62 -45.39
N PRO A 158 -14.58 -6.63 -46.21
CA PRO A 158 -13.19 -6.88 -46.59
C PRO A 158 -12.59 -5.74 -47.43
N PHE A 159 -11.32 -5.40 -47.18
CA PHE A 159 -10.58 -4.42 -47.99
C PHE A 159 -10.25 -5.00 -49.37
N ALA A 160 -10.80 -4.40 -50.44
CA ALA A 160 -10.64 -4.91 -51.81
C ALA A 160 -9.19 -4.93 -52.31
N ASP A 161 -8.39 -3.93 -51.91
CA ASP A 161 -6.96 -3.79 -52.23
C ASP A 161 -6.06 -4.18 -51.03
N ALA A 162 -6.49 -5.16 -50.24
CA ALA A 162 -5.70 -5.74 -49.16
C ALA A 162 -4.41 -6.38 -49.68
N VAL A 163 -3.30 -6.16 -48.98
CA VAL A 163 -2.06 -6.92 -49.13
C VAL A 163 -1.74 -7.60 -47.78
N PRO A 164 -2.32 -8.77 -47.48
CA PRO A 164 -2.06 -9.47 -46.22
C PRO A 164 -0.61 -9.94 -46.09
N LEU A 165 -0.12 -10.06 -44.85
CA LEU A 165 1.18 -10.68 -44.57
C LEU A 165 1.17 -12.16 -44.99
N HIS A 166 2.20 -12.58 -45.71
CA HIS A 166 2.44 -13.98 -46.04
C HIS A 166 3.69 -14.48 -45.30
N PHE A 167 3.49 -15.36 -44.31
CA PHE A 167 4.57 -15.91 -43.50
C PHE A 167 5.27 -17.09 -44.18
N ASP A 168 6.59 -17.13 -44.10
CA ASP A 168 7.46 -18.20 -44.61
C ASP A 168 8.47 -18.60 -43.52
N ALA A 169 8.08 -19.59 -42.71
CA ALA A 169 8.87 -20.08 -41.59
C ALA A 169 10.20 -20.73 -42.00
N ASP A 170 10.31 -21.21 -43.25
CA ASP A 170 11.51 -21.89 -43.78
C ASP A 170 12.63 -20.91 -44.16
N LYS A 171 12.36 -19.59 -44.14
CA LYS A 171 13.38 -18.55 -44.35
C LYS A 171 14.53 -18.70 -43.32
N PRO A 172 15.79 -18.78 -43.78
CA PRO A 172 16.96 -18.71 -42.90
C PRO A 172 17.26 -17.25 -42.50
N GLY A 173 17.95 -17.08 -41.38
CA GLY A 173 18.47 -15.78 -40.95
C GLY A 173 19.65 -15.27 -41.81
N PRO A 174 20.17 -14.06 -41.53
CA PRO A 174 19.86 -13.21 -40.37
C PRO A 174 18.44 -12.63 -40.41
N TYR A 175 17.82 -12.52 -39.23
CA TYR A 175 16.48 -11.97 -39.08
C TYR A 175 16.51 -10.51 -38.63
N PHE A 176 15.50 -9.77 -39.06
CA PHE A 176 15.27 -8.39 -38.69
C PHE A 176 13.93 -8.29 -37.96
N GLN A 177 13.84 -7.40 -36.99
CA GLN A 177 12.59 -7.05 -36.33
C GLN A 177 12.10 -5.71 -36.91
N VAL A 178 10.83 -5.68 -37.28
CA VAL A 178 10.10 -4.50 -37.76
C VAL A 178 9.03 -4.20 -36.72
N ASN A 179 9.16 -3.07 -36.01
CA ASN A 179 8.06 -2.56 -35.18
C ASN A 179 7.33 -1.43 -35.94
N HIS A 180 6.01 -1.43 -35.87
CA HIS A 180 5.13 -0.39 -36.41
C HIS A 180 4.61 0.44 -35.24
N SER A 181 5.03 1.69 -35.14
CA SER A 181 4.74 2.54 -33.97
C SER A 181 4.54 4.00 -34.34
N LEU A 182 3.84 4.73 -33.47
CA LEU A 182 3.65 6.17 -33.57
C LEU A 182 4.90 6.89 -33.09
N HIS A 183 5.55 7.67 -33.96
CA HIS A 183 6.67 8.55 -33.62
C HIS A 183 6.23 10.00 -33.78
N ASP A 184 6.29 10.77 -32.69
CA ASP A 184 5.68 12.10 -32.53
C ASP A 184 4.17 12.13 -32.89
N VAL A 185 3.86 12.33 -34.17
CA VAL A 185 2.50 12.40 -34.74
C VAL A 185 2.37 11.61 -36.05
N HIS A 186 3.31 10.69 -36.31
CA HIS A 186 3.42 9.92 -37.55
C HIS A 186 3.65 8.44 -37.29
N TRP A 187 2.75 7.59 -37.79
CA TRP A 187 2.96 6.15 -37.85
C TRP A 187 4.12 5.81 -38.79
N GLY A 188 5.03 4.95 -38.33
CA GLY A 188 6.24 4.59 -39.05
C GLY A 188 6.82 3.26 -38.61
N PHE A 189 7.95 2.89 -39.23
CA PHE A 189 8.61 1.60 -39.00
C PHE A 189 10.02 1.76 -38.44
N THR A 190 10.28 1.13 -37.31
CA THR A 190 11.63 0.93 -36.77
C THR A 190 12.11 -0.46 -37.21
N VAL A 191 13.26 -0.52 -37.89
CA VAL A 191 13.87 -1.78 -38.34
C VAL A 191 15.21 -2.01 -37.65
N ALA A 192 15.31 -3.07 -36.85
CA ALA A 192 16.54 -3.52 -36.19
C ALA A 192 16.87 -4.97 -36.61
N GLY A 193 18.08 -5.44 -36.28
CA GLY A 193 18.30 -6.89 -36.25
C GLY A 193 17.53 -7.48 -35.08
N VAL A 194 17.13 -8.74 -35.15
CA VAL A 194 16.87 -9.52 -33.92
C VAL A 194 18.20 -9.59 -33.16
N SER A 195 18.20 -9.40 -31.82
CA SER A 195 19.48 -9.28 -31.12
C SER A 195 20.25 -10.60 -31.03
N ASP A 196 21.58 -10.49 -31.12
CA ASP A 196 22.53 -11.54 -30.73
C ASP A 196 22.57 -11.71 -29.19
N ASP A 197 21.95 -10.81 -28.42
CA ASP A 197 21.75 -10.94 -26.99
C ASP A 197 20.80 -12.10 -26.67
N LEU A 198 21.36 -13.18 -26.13
CA LEU A 198 20.62 -14.36 -25.71
C LEU A 198 20.23 -14.27 -24.24
N ARG A 199 18.92 -14.32 -23.97
CA ARG A 199 18.37 -14.59 -22.65
C ARG A 199 18.29 -16.11 -22.44
N ILE A 200 18.63 -16.54 -21.24
CA ILE A 200 18.60 -17.96 -20.83
C ILE A 200 17.80 -18.04 -19.53
N GLU A 201 16.67 -18.72 -19.57
CA GLU A 201 15.79 -18.92 -18.43
C GLU A 201 16.28 -20.04 -17.49
N PRO A 202 15.85 -20.08 -16.21
CA PRO A 202 16.24 -21.11 -15.25
C PRO A 202 15.87 -22.55 -15.63
N ASP A 203 14.93 -22.76 -16.56
CA ASP A 203 14.56 -24.06 -17.11
C ASP A 203 15.49 -24.52 -18.25
N GLY A 204 16.36 -23.64 -18.74
CA GLY A 204 17.26 -23.86 -19.88
C GLY A 204 16.72 -23.38 -21.23
N THR A 205 15.54 -22.74 -21.28
CA THR A 205 15.01 -22.10 -22.49
C THR A 205 15.95 -20.95 -22.90
N VAL A 206 16.29 -20.90 -24.19
CA VAL A 206 17.15 -19.84 -24.77
C VAL A 206 16.35 -19.08 -25.81
N GLU A 207 16.37 -17.76 -25.73
CA GLU A 207 15.57 -16.85 -26.56
C GLU A 207 16.35 -15.58 -26.93
N SER A 208 16.02 -14.98 -28.07
CA SER A 208 16.42 -13.62 -28.42
C SER A 208 15.34 -12.62 -28.00
N SER A 209 15.74 -11.48 -27.45
CA SER A 209 14.83 -10.37 -27.15
C SER A 209 14.51 -9.53 -28.39
N VAL A 210 13.24 -9.12 -28.50
CA VAL A 210 12.70 -8.26 -29.57
C VAL A 210 11.71 -7.24 -28.98
N ALA A 211 11.34 -6.21 -29.73
CA ALA A 211 10.28 -5.27 -29.33
C ALA A 211 8.91 -5.98 -29.19
N SER A 212 8.01 -5.40 -28.41
CA SER A 212 6.68 -5.98 -28.16
C SER A 212 5.74 -5.64 -29.31
N GLY A 213 5.34 -6.66 -30.09
CA GLY A 213 4.65 -6.49 -31.37
C GLY A 213 5.59 -6.58 -32.59
N ALA A 214 6.87 -6.93 -32.39
CA ALA A 214 7.85 -7.05 -33.47
C ALA A 214 7.46 -8.12 -34.51
N LEU A 215 7.24 -7.68 -35.75
CA LEU A 215 7.17 -8.56 -36.91
C LEU A 215 8.59 -8.98 -37.30
N VAL A 216 8.87 -10.28 -37.31
CA VAL A 216 10.19 -10.82 -37.60
C VAL A 216 10.28 -11.27 -39.05
N VAL A 217 11.27 -10.75 -39.78
CA VAL A 217 11.40 -10.83 -41.24
C VAL A 217 12.81 -11.27 -41.67
N ASP A 218 12.94 -11.76 -42.90
CA ASP A 218 14.25 -12.03 -43.52
C ASP A 218 14.94 -10.75 -44.05
N ALA A 219 16.15 -10.90 -44.59
CA ALA A 219 16.94 -9.80 -45.18
C ALA A 219 16.29 -9.13 -46.43
N HIS A 220 15.14 -9.62 -46.90
CA HIS A 220 14.36 -9.08 -48.00
C HIS A 220 12.98 -8.54 -47.55
N GLY A 221 12.67 -8.61 -46.25
CA GLY A 221 11.38 -8.19 -45.70
C GLY A 221 10.26 -9.22 -45.84
N VAL A 222 10.58 -10.50 -46.10
CA VAL A 222 9.57 -11.58 -46.06
C VAL A 222 9.25 -11.92 -44.60
N PRO A 223 7.98 -11.89 -44.17
CA PRO A 223 7.58 -12.31 -42.83
C PRO A 223 7.97 -13.76 -42.51
N VAL A 224 8.52 -14.00 -41.33
CA VAL A 224 8.94 -15.32 -40.82
C VAL A 224 8.16 -15.69 -39.56
N GLY A 225 7.79 -14.71 -38.75
CA GLY A 225 6.94 -14.84 -37.57
C GLY A 225 6.62 -13.48 -36.92
N LEU A 226 5.97 -13.50 -35.77
CA LEU A 226 5.55 -12.30 -35.02
C LEU A 226 5.75 -12.59 -33.52
N SER A 227 6.14 -11.59 -32.72
CA SER A 227 6.19 -11.73 -31.26
C SER A 227 5.52 -10.55 -30.58
N MET A 228 4.43 -10.81 -29.84
CA MET A 228 3.71 -9.80 -29.06
C MET A 228 4.32 -9.66 -27.66
N THR A 229 4.91 -10.73 -27.13
CA THR A 229 5.52 -10.79 -25.79
C THR A 229 6.95 -10.25 -25.70
N GLY A 230 7.55 -9.82 -26.81
CA GLY A 230 8.93 -9.30 -26.87
C GLY A 230 10.03 -10.39 -26.83
N ARG A 231 9.65 -11.66 -27.06
CA ARG A 231 10.53 -12.83 -26.92
C ARG A 231 10.45 -13.74 -28.15
N CYS A 232 11.59 -14.23 -28.61
CA CYS A 232 11.70 -15.18 -29.71
C CYS A 232 12.54 -16.40 -29.28
N PRO A 233 11.92 -17.49 -28.79
CA PRO A 233 12.62 -18.72 -28.44
C PRO A 233 13.42 -19.33 -29.61
N ASN A 234 14.61 -19.83 -29.31
CA ASN A 234 15.57 -20.32 -30.32
C ASN A 234 15.22 -21.71 -30.88
N ASP A 235 14.14 -22.34 -30.41
CA ASP A 235 13.54 -23.53 -31.03
C ASP A 235 12.73 -23.20 -32.30
N GLY A 236 12.40 -21.91 -32.51
CA GLY A 236 11.63 -21.43 -33.66
C GLY A 236 10.11 -21.46 -33.48
N THR A 237 9.58 -21.68 -32.27
CA THR A 237 8.13 -21.72 -31.97
C THR A 237 7.37 -20.41 -32.27
N TRP A 238 8.07 -19.29 -32.41
CA TRP A 238 7.52 -17.99 -32.82
C TRP A 238 7.30 -17.85 -34.35
N LYS A 239 7.79 -18.81 -35.14
CA LYS A 239 7.68 -18.79 -36.61
C LYS A 239 6.31 -19.28 -37.10
N GLY A 240 5.94 -18.84 -38.30
CA GLY A 240 4.67 -19.20 -38.95
C GLY A 240 3.63 -18.08 -38.89
N SER A 241 2.38 -18.40 -39.19
CA SER A 241 1.29 -17.42 -39.17
C SER A 241 0.72 -17.26 -37.76
N PRO A 242 0.36 -16.05 -37.32
CA PRO A 242 -0.43 -15.87 -36.11
C PRO A 242 -1.80 -16.57 -36.16
N LEU A 243 -2.30 -16.89 -37.36
CA LEU A 243 -3.54 -17.68 -37.53
C LEU A 243 -3.39 -19.15 -37.08
N ASP A 244 -2.17 -19.65 -36.90
CA ASP A 244 -1.88 -20.99 -36.39
C ASP A 244 -1.72 -21.03 -34.85
N TRP A 245 -1.80 -19.88 -34.17
CA TRP A 245 -1.63 -19.78 -32.72
C TRP A 245 -2.86 -20.28 -31.95
N PRO A 246 -2.68 -20.87 -30.75
CA PRO A 246 -3.80 -21.17 -29.86
C PRO A 246 -4.57 -19.90 -29.49
N ALA A 247 -5.87 -19.90 -29.74
CA ALA A 247 -6.78 -18.79 -29.46
C ALA A 247 -8.12 -19.29 -28.92
N MET A 248 -8.86 -18.39 -28.27
CA MET A 248 -10.25 -18.57 -27.84
C MET A 248 -11.14 -17.64 -28.65
N SER A 249 -12.26 -18.12 -29.18
CA SER A 249 -13.19 -17.27 -29.95
C SER A 249 -13.90 -16.22 -29.08
N ALA A 250 -14.56 -15.26 -29.73
CA ALA A 250 -15.39 -14.27 -29.04
C ALA A 250 -16.49 -14.93 -28.17
N ASP A 251 -17.24 -15.88 -28.73
CA ASP A 251 -18.30 -16.59 -28.02
C ASP A 251 -17.75 -17.37 -26.80
N GLU A 252 -16.61 -18.05 -26.95
CA GLU A 252 -15.95 -18.77 -25.85
C GLU A 252 -15.40 -17.85 -24.76
N MET A 253 -15.01 -16.61 -25.10
CA MET A 253 -14.63 -15.59 -24.12
C MET A 253 -15.83 -15.11 -23.32
N ASP A 254 -16.96 -14.83 -23.96
CA ASP A 254 -18.17 -14.38 -23.26
C ASP A 254 -18.74 -15.50 -22.36
N ASP A 255 -18.74 -16.75 -22.82
CA ASP A 255 -19.01 -17.94 -21.98
C ASP A 255 -18.02 -18.05 -20.81
N ALA A 256 -16.73 -17.77 -21.02
CA ALA A 256 -15.72 -17.80 -19.97
C ALA A 256 -15.94 -16.70 -18.93
N LEU A 257 -16.23 -15.47 -19.36
CA LEU A 257 -16.52 -14.34 -18.47
C LEU A 257 -17.79 -14.59 -17.65
N GLN A 258 -18.86 -15.09 -18.27
CA GLN A 258 -20.09 -15.45 -17.56
C GLN A 258 -19.87 -16.58 -16.52
N ARG A 259 -18.98 -17.55 -16.81
CA ARG A 259 -18.59 -18.56 -15.81
C ARG A 259 -17.90 -17.94 -14.59
N ILE A 260 -16.98 -16.98 -14.77
CA ILE A 260 -16.30 -16.37 -13.61
C ILE A 260 -17.19 -15.36 -12.90
N GLU A 261 -18.11 -14.67 -13.58
CA GLU A 261 -19.18 -13.88 -12.96
C GLU A 261 -19.99 -14.74 -11.97
N GLN A 262 -20.52 -15.88 -12.44
CA GLN A 262 -21.29 -16.81 -11.61
C GLN A 262 -20.48 -17.44 -10.47
N ALA A 263 -19.15 -17.53 -10.60
CA ALA A 263 -18.27 -18.02 -9.54
C ALA A 263 -17.94 -16.92 -8.52
N ALA A 264 -17.42 -15.78 -8.98
CA ALA A 264 -16.98 -14.67 -8.15
C ALA A 264 -18.11 -14.09 -7.30
N ASP A 265 -19.32 -13.98 -7.84
CA ASP A 265 -20.48 -13.50 -7.08
C ASP A 265 -20.86 -14.39 -5.88
N GLN A 266 -20.44 -15.67 -5.84
CA GLN A 266 -20.69 -16.56 -4.70
C GLN A 266 -19.78 -16.29 -3.51
N TRP A 267 -18.57 -15.78 -3.72
CA TRP A 267 -17.55 -15.67 -2.66
C TRP A 267 -16.89 -14.30 -2.52
N ILE A 268 -17.02 -13.38 -3.50
CA ILE A 268 -16.69 -11.95 -3.34
C ILE A 268 -17.89 -11.24 -2.71
N VAL A 269 -17.81 -11.00 -1.41
CA VAL A 269 -18.88 -10.39 -0.61
C VAL A 269 -18.61 -8.91 -0.33
N ARG A 270 -19.68 -8.11 -0.14
CA ARG A 270 -19.56 -6.80 0.53
C ARG A 270 -19.51 -7.03 2.04
N ILE A 271 -18.66 -6.27 2.71
CA ILE A 271 -18.53 -6.24 4.16
C ILE A 271 -18.90 -4.86 4.66
N ASN A 272 -19.67 -4.81 5.73
CA ASN A 272 -19.96 -3.63 6.52
C ASN A 272 -19.46 -3.87 7.95
N LEU A 273 -18.69 -2.93 8.50
CA LEU A 273 -18.15 -2.95 9.86
C LEU A 273 -18.69 -1.75 10.63
N GLN A 274 -19.14 -1.96 11.87
CA GLN A 274 -19.61 -0.90 12.77
C GLN A 274 -18.68 -0.79 13.98
N PHE A 275 -18.33 0.43 14.36
CA PHE A 275 -17.38 0.75 15.44
C PHE A 275 -18.02 1.68 16.46
N ARG A 276 -17.68 1.50 17.74
CA ARG A 276 -18.03 2.43 18.83
C ARG A 276 -17.66 3.85 18.43
N SER A 277 -18.52 4.81 18.75
CA SER A 277 -18.22 6.23 18.63
C SER A 277 -16.88 6.56 19.32
N PRO A 278 -16.03 7.41 18.73
CA PRO A 278 -14.83 7.91 19.39
C PRO A 278 -15.23 8.68 20.65
N ARG A 279 -14.34 8.72 21.64
CA ARG A 279 -14.63 9.42 22.89
C ARG A 279 -14.47 10.93 22.73
N SER A 280 -15.55 11.67 22.94
CA SER A 280 -15.52 13.13 22.93
C SER A 280 -14.55 13.65 23.99
N GLY A 281 -13.51 14.35 23.52
CA GLY A 281 -12.29 14.67 24.28
C GLY A 281 -11.00 14.19 23.60
N GLU A 282 -11.07 13.23 22.67
CA GLU A 282 -9.96 12.87 21.76
C GLU A 282 -9.94 13.70 20.46
N SER A 283 -10.77 14.75 20.38
CA SER A 283 -10.65 15.75 19.33
C SER A 283 -9.43 16.64 19.62
N ASP A 284 -8.28 16.34 19.01
CA ASP A 284 -7.12 17.23 18.98
C ASP A 284 -7.42 18.51 18.18
N MET A 285 -8.18 19.42 18.81
CA MET A 285 -8.55 20.75 18.31
C MET A 285 -7.34 21.64 17.96
N PHE A 286 -6.13 21.17 18.28
CA PHE A 286 -4.86 21.88 18.15
C PHE A 286 -3.80 21.09 17.39
N ASP A 287 -4.16 19.99 16.70
CA ASP A 287 -3.32 19.45 15.62
C ASP A 287 -3.67 20.14 14.28
N PRO A 288 -2.77 20.96 13.70
CA PRO A 288 -2.98 21.56 12.38
C PRO A 288 -3.10 20.54 11.24
N TRP A 289 -2.62 19.31 11.47
CA TRP A 289 -2.63 18.18 10.52
C TRP A 289 -3.75 17.17 10.79
N SER A 290 -4.68 17.48 11.69
CA SER A 290 -5.85 16.64 11.97
C SER A 290 -6.70 16.39 10.71
N TYR A 291 -6.69 17.34 9.77
CA TYR A 291 -7.27 17.21 8.42
C TYR A 291 -6.54 16.23 7.47
N MET A 292 -5.42 15.63 7.90
CA MET A 292 -4.67 14.61 7.15
C MET A 292 -4.73 13.22 7.82
N ASP A 293 -4.71 13.09 9.16
CA ASP A 293 -4.98 11.80 9.82
C ASP A 293 -6.49 11.44 9.82
N SER A 294 -7.38 12.44 9.68
CA SER A 294 -8.52 12.45 8.73
C SER A 294 -9.62 11.38 8.92
N GLY A 295 -9.28 10.12 8.65
CA GLY A 295 -10.22 8.99 8.63
C GLY A 295 -10.22 8.15 9.90
N ASP A 296 -9.21 8.24 10.74
CA ASP A 296 -8.92 7.22 11.75
C ASP A 296 -9.58 7.48 13.11
N SER A 297 -9.58 8.74 13.52
CA SER A 297 -10.21 9.22 14.75
C SER A 297 -11.71 8.97 14.71
N ASP A 298 -12.39 9.43 13.66
CA ASP A 298 -13.85 9.59 13.63
C ASP A 298 -14.64 8.43 12.99
N MET A 299 -13.98 7.43 12.38
CA MET A 299 -14.69 6.34 11.69
C MET A 299 -15.55 5.51 12.64
N THR A 300 -16.87 5.53 12.41
CA THR A 300 -17.88 4.67 13.07
C THR A 300 -18.41 3.57 12.17
N GLU A 301 -18.20 3.65 10.86
CA GLU A 301 -18.65 2.69 9.86
C GLU A 301 -17.59 2.53 8.76
N TRP A 302 -17.38 1.29 8.29
CA TRP A 302 -16.54 1.00 7.12
C TRP A 302 -17.27 0.03 6.19
N ASP A 303 -17.30 0.37 4.90
CA ASP A 303 -17.76 -0.51 3.82
C ASP A 303 -16.59 -0.92 2.94
N GLY A 304 -16.52 -2.21 2.63
CA GLY A 304 -15.48 -2.78 1.76
C GLY A 304 -15.83 -4.18 1.31
N SER A 305 -14.81 -5.00 1.04
CA SER A 305 -15.00 -6.34 0.45
C SER A 305 -14.26 -7.45 1.21
N GLY A 306 -14.81 -8.66 1.13
CA GLY A 306 -14.21 -9.87 1.65
C GLY A 306 -14.36 -11.05 0.70
N VAL A 307 -13.63 -12.12 1.01
CA VAL A 307 -13.56 -13.37 0.25
C VAL A 307 -13.93 -14.53 1.16
N LEU A 308 -14.90 -15.36 0.75
CA LEU A 308 -15.17 -16.63 1.44
C LEU A 308 -14.04 -17.63 1.17
N ILE A 309 -13.41 -18.11 2.25
CA ILE A 309 -12.39 -19.17 2.20
C ILE A 309 -13.03 -20.54 2.45
N ASP A 310 -14.09 -20.58 3.24
CA ASP A 310 -14.98 -21.74 3.40
C ASP A 310 -16.41 -21.29 3.72
N GLU A 311 -17.33 -22.26 3.81
CA GLU A 311 -18.74 -22.06 4.17
C GLU A 311 -18.96 -21.26 5.47
N ASN A 312 -18.00 -21.22 6.40
CA ASN A 312 -18.13 -20.54 7.70
C ASN A 312 -17.19 -19.34 7.87
N THR A 313 -16.26 -19.08 6.94
CA THR A 313 -15.15 -18.13 7.16
C THR A 313 -14.98 -17.15 6.00
N VAL A 314 -15.01 -15.86 6.32
CA VAL A 314 -14.67 -14.76 5.41
C VAL A 314 -13.35 -14.10 5.80
N LEU A 315 -12.51 -13.83 4.81
CA LEU A 315 -11.37 -12.92 4.92
C LEU A 315 -11.79 -11.54 4.43
N ILE A 316 -11.77 -10.58 5.33
CA ILE A 316 -12.17 -9.19 5.11
C ILE A 316 -10.91 -8.40 4.75
N THR A 317 -10.90 -7.73 3.59
CA THR A 317 -9.72 -7.02 3.06
C THR A 317 -9.56 -5.61 3.67
N ALA A 318 -9.67 -5.51 5.00
CA ALA A 318 -9.59 -4.27 5.77
C ALA A 318 -8.23 -4.13 6.47
N ASN A 319 -7.45 -3.13 6.06
CA ASN A 319 -6.14 -2.80 6.64
C ASN A 319 -6.26 -1.88 7.87
N LEU A 320 -7.07 -2.25 8.86
CA LEU A 320 -7.33 -1.39 10.03
C LEU A 320 -6.09 -1.26 10.95
N LYS A 321 -5.83 -0.04 11.47
CA LYS A 321 -4.89 0.22 12.59
C LYS A 321 -5.46 -0.35 13.91
N PRO A 322 -4.65 -0.75 14.90
CA PRO A 322 -5.15 -1.33 16.17
C PRO A 322 -6.14 -0.42 16.92
N LYS A 323 -5.93 0.90 16.96
CA LYS A 323 -6.85 1.87 17.59
C LYS A 323 -8.28 1.83 16.99
N VAL A 324 -8.41 1.46 15.71
CA VAL A 324 -9.71 1.33 15.03
C VAL A 324 -10.32 -0.05 15.29
N THR A 325 -9.55 -1.14 15.14
CA THR A 325 -10.04 -2.49 15.41
C THR A 325 -10.50 -2.65 16.87
N ALA A 326 -9.85 -1.97 17.82
CA ALA A 326 -10.23 -1.91 19.23
C ALA A 326 -11.70 -1.47 19.44
N ARG A 327 -12.23 -0.59 18.57
CA ARG A 327 -13.59 -0.06 18.62
C ARG A 327 -14.64 -0.92 17.89
N LEU A 328 -14.25 -1.98 17.17
CA LEU A 328 -15.16 -2.80 16.36
C LEU A 328 -16.25 -3.48 17.21
N GLU A 329 -17.51 -3.24 16.87
CA GLU A 329 -18.69 -3.81 17.56
C GLU A 329 -19.35 -4.95 16.79
N SER A 330 -19.47 -4.83 15.46
CA SER A 330 -20.14 -5.85 14.65
C SER A 330 -19.63 -5.90 13.21
N ILE A 331 -19.77 -7.09 12.62
CA ILE A 331 -19.42 -7.40 11.24
C ILE A 331 -20.68 -7.91 10.54
N ARG A 332 -21.01 -7.35 9.37
CA ARG A 332 -22.09 -7.83 8.51
C ARG A 332 -21.55 -8.17 7.12
N VAL A 333 -21.97 -9.33 6.62
CA VAL A 333 -21.56 -9.87 5.32
C VAL A 333 -22.78 -9.87 4.40
N HIS A 334 -22.63 -9.30 3.22
CA HIS A 334 -23.68 -9.17 2.21
C HIS A 334 -23.29 -9.94 0.94
N PHE A 335 -24.18 -10.85 0.52
CA PHE A 335 -23.99 -11.74 -0.62
C PHE A 335 -24.64 -11.20 -1.90
N ALA A 336 -24.25 -11.74 -3.06
CA ALA A 336 -24.76 -11.28 -4.37
C ALA A 336 -26.28 -11.46 -4.56
N ASP A 337 -26.89 -12.44 -3.88
CA ASP A 337 -28.34 -12.69 -3.92
C ASP A 337 -29.18 -11.70 -3.09
N GLY A 338 -28.52 -10.72 -2.45
CA GLY A 338 -29.14 -9.75 -1.56
C GLY A 338 -29.39 -10.26 -0.13
N SER A 339 -29.01 -11.50 0.19
CA SER A 339 -29.00 -11.98 1.56
C SER A 339 -27.85 -11.36 2.36
N SER A 340 -27.95 -11.40 3.69
CA SER A 340 -26.86 -11.01 4.58
C SER A 340 -26.85 -11.83 5.85
N THR A 341 -25.67 -11.97 6.45
CA THR A 341 -25.47 -12.63 7.74
C THR A 341 -24.56 -11.79 8.63
N ALA A 342 -24.67 -11.96 9.94
CA ALA A 342 -23.71 -11.41 10.89
C ALA A 342 -22.49 -12.32 10.99
N ALA A 343 -21.36 -11.75 11.39
CA ALA A 343 -20.13 -12.51 11.64
C ALA A 343 -19.44 -12.07 12.93
N THR A 344 -18.77 -13.02 13.58
CA THR A 344 -17.94 -12.78 14.76
C THR A 344 -16.48 -12.62 14.34
N PHE A 345 -15.79 -11.60 14.86
CA PHE A 345 -14.35 -11.41 14.65
C PHE A 345 -13.56 -12.64 15.13
N ALA A 346 -12.70 -13.20 14.26
CA ALA A 346 -11.85 -14.35 14.58
C ALA A 346 -10.37 -13.99 14.77
N GLY A 347 -9.90 -12.89 14.14
CA GLY A 347 -8.54 -12.38 14.31
C GLY A 347 -8.04 -11.54 13.14
N THR A 348 -7.16 -10.58 13.38
CA THR A 348 -6.47 -9.81 12.33
C THR A 348 -5.25 -10.57 11.84
N LEU A 349 -4.91 -10.49 10.55
CA LEU A 349 -3.69 -11.12 10.02
C LEU A 349 -2.46 -10.28 10.33
N LYS A 350 -1.44 -10.88 10.96
CA LYS A 350 -0.20 -10.19 11.39
C LYS A 350 0.64 -9.63 10.25
N ASP A 351 0.57 -10.25 9.07
CA ASP A 351 1.39 -9.89 7.91
C ASP A 351 0.61 -9.20 6.78
N TYR A 352 -0.72 -9.19 6.83
CA TYR A 352 -1.56 -8.65 5.74
C TYR A 352 -2.62 -7.68 6.26
N GLY A 353 -2.99 -6.70 5.43
CA GLY A 353 -4.06 -5.73 5.67
C GLY A 353 -5.45 -6.36 5.54
N ALA A 354 -5.72 -7.38 6.35
CA ALA A 354 -6.95 -8.16 6.35
C ALA A 354 -7.21 -8.79 7.72
N MET A 355 -8.44 -9.26 7.94
CA MET A 355 -8.88 -9.98 9.14
C MET A 355 -9.80 -11.14 8.77
N LEU A 356 -9.93 -12.13 9.66
CA LEU A 356 -10.84 -13.26 9.53
C LEU A 356 -12.08 -13.03 10.41
N ALA A 357 -13.24 -13.42 9.89
CA ALA A 357 -14.49 -13.48 10.65
C ALA A 357 -15.26 -14.77 10.36
N THR A 358 -15.90 -15.30 11.41
CA THR A 358 -16.73 -16.51 11.35
C THR A 358 -18.19 -16.11 11.18
N LEU A 359 -18.85 -16.62 10.14
CA LEU A 359 -20.26 -16.35 9.84
C LEU A 359 -21.18 -17.01 10.88
N GLU A 360 -22.24 -16.33 11.31
CA GLU A 360 -23.27 -16.93 12.19
C GLU A 360 -24.17 -17.93 11.45
N THR A 361 -24.36 -17.73 10.15
CA THR A 361 -25.05 -18.67 9.25
C THR A 361 -24.09 -19.05 8.12
N PRO A 362 -23.86 -20.34 7.84
CA PRO A 362 -22.98 -20.75 6.76
C PRO A 362 -23.43 -20.21 5.41
N ALA A 363 -22.47 -19.81 4.58
CA ALA A 363 -22.72 -19.39 3.20
C ALA A 363 -23.15 -20.57 2.32
N SER A 364 -24.01 -20.30 1.34
CA SER A 364 -24.51 -21.27 0.37
C SER A 364 -23.61 -21.45 -0.87
N GLY A 365 -22.64 -20.56 -1.07
CA GLY A 365 -21.73 -20.54 -2.21
C GLY A 365 -20.58 -21.54 -2.08
N THR A 366 -20.01 -21.95 -3.22
CA THR A 366 -18.75 -22.71 -3.22
C THR A 366 -17.58 -21.74 -2.99
N PRO A 367 -16.62 -22.04 -2.09
CA PRO A 367 -15.43 -21.21 -1.88
C PRO A 367 -14.53 -21.14 -3.13
N ALA A 368 -13.64 -20.14 -3.17
CA ALA A 368 -12.69 -19.99 -4.27
C ALA A 368 -11.68 -21.15 -4.32
N ASP A 369 -11.62 -21.88 -5.44
CA ASP A 369 -10.51 -22.77 -5.75
C ASP A 369 -9.27 -21.95 -6.12
N LEU A 370 -8.12 -22.26 -5.52
CA LEU A 370 -6.91 -21.44 -5.56
C LEU A 370 -5.87 -22.04 -6.50
N TYR A 371 -5.22 -21.17 -7.28
CA TYR A 371 -4.02 -21.53 -8.02
C TYR A 371 -2.81 -21.53 -7.06
N VAL A 372 -2.39 -22.73 -6.65
CA VAL A 372 -1.30 -22.95 -5.68
C VAL A 372 0.06 -23.26 -6.32
N GLU A 373 0.10 -23.38 -7.65
CA GLU A 373 1.35 -23.54 -8.42
C GLU A 373 2.09 -22.20 -8.57
N PRO A 374 3.40 -22.20 -8.93
CA PRO A 374 4.17 -20.99 -9.18
C PRO A 374 3.49 -20.04 -10.18
N SER A 375 3.06 -18.86 -9.73
CA SER A 375 2.28 -17.92 -10.55
C SER A 375 2.98 -17.48 -11.83
N THR A 376 4.31 -17.50 -11.84
CA THR A 376 5.14 -17.21 -13.02
C THR A 376 4.84 -18.11 -14.23
N GLN A 377 4.27 -19.29 -14.04
CA GLN A 377 3.77 -20.12 -15.15
C GLN A 377 2.67 -19.42 -15.96
N LEU A 378 1.92 -18.52 -15.34
CA LEU A 378 0.83 -17.73 -15.94
C LEU A 378 1.32 -16.45 -16.65
N GLN A 379 2.64 -16.22 -16.77
CA GLN A 379 3.15 -15.04 -17.46
C GLN A 379 2.73 -15.05 -18.94
N ASP A 380 2.23 -13.90 -19.41
CA ASP A 380 1.66 -13.66 -20.75
C ASP A 380 0.47 -14.57 -21.15
N GLN A 381 0.04 -15.51 -20.30
CA GLN A 381 -1.16 -16.29 -20.54
C GLN A 381 -2.43 -15.43 -20.46
N LEU A 382 -3.45 -15.83 -21.21
CA LEU A 382 -4.77 -15.22 -21.20
C LEU A 382 -5.50 -15.61 -19.91
N LEU A 383 -5.72 -14.62 -19.06
CA LEU A 383 -6.40 -14.74 -17.78
C LEU A 383 -7.73 -13.98 -17.83
N LEU A 384 -8.58 -14.27 -16.86
CA LEU A 384 -9.83 -13.56 -16.61
C LEU A 384 -9.64 -12.69 -15.37
N LYS A 385 -10.37 -11.58 -15.27
CA LYS A 385 -10.23 -10.54 -14.26
C LYS A 385 -11.61 -10.15 -13.74
N ALA A 386 -11.71 -9.95 -12.42
CA ALA A 386 -12.80 -9.23 -11.79
C ALA A 386 -12.24 -7.97 -11.13
N GLU A 387 -12.62 -6.80 -11.64
CA GLU A 387 -12.33 -5.52 -10.99
C GLU A 387 -13.49 -5.14 -10.08
N VAL A 388 -13.28 -5.22 -8.76
CA VAL A 388 -14.33 -5.02 -7.75
C VAL A 388 -14.18 -3.63 -7.14
N ARG A 389 -15.28 -2.87 -7.11
CA ARG A 389 -15.39 -1.57 -6.45
C ARG A 389 -16.51 -1.60 -5.42
N ILE A 390 -16.27 -1.00 -4.25
CA ILE A 390 -17.25 -0.80 -3.19
C ILE A 390 -17.42 0.70 -2.96
N SER A 391 -18.65 1.17 -2.84
CA SER A 391 -18.98 2.58 -2.65
C SER A 391 -20.21 2.70 -1.75
N GLY A 392 -19.99 2.66 -0.43
CA GLY A 392 -21.07 2.54 0.54
C GLY A 392 -21.86 1.26 0.29
N GLU A 393 -23.17 1.39 0.07
CA GLU A 393 -24.03 0.22 -0.14
C GLU A 393 -23.80 -0.54 -1.46
N SER A 394 -23.18 0.09 -2.46
CA SER A 394 -23.01 -0.48 -3.80
C SER A 394 -21.73 -1.31 -3.93
N ARG A 395 -21.88 -2.60 -4.31
CA ARG A 395 -20.82 -3.40 -4.95
C ARG A 395 -21.00 -3.33 -6.47
N THR A 396 -19.94 -2.98 -7.20
CA THR A 396 -19.90 -3.15 -8.66
C THR A 396 -18.68 -3.97 -9.04
N VAL A 397 -18.84 -4.87 -10.01
CA VAL A 397 -17.76 -5.74 -10.49
C VAL A 397 -17.70 -5.66 -12.00
N TYR A 398 -16.49 -5.58 -12.56
CA TYR A 398 -16.26 -5.58 -14.01
C TYR A 398 -15.49 -6.84 -14.40
N TYR A 399 -16.17 -7.72 -15.11
CA TYR A 399 -15.64 -8.99 -15.59
C TYR A 399 -15.03 -8.80 -16.99
N MET A 400 -13.74 -9.13 -17.11
CA MET A 400 -12.97 -8.86 -18.33
C MET A 400 -11.78 -9.81 -18.47
N ARG A 401 -11.16 -9.85 -19.65
CA ARG A 401 -9.86 -10.51 -19.86
C ARG A 401 -8.70 -9.68 -19.28
N GLY A 402 -7.55 -10.31 -19.09
CA GLY A 402 -6.29 -9.62 -18.81
C GLY A 402 -5.10 -10.58 -18.77
N ARG A 403 -3.89 -10.07 -18.53
CA ARG A 403 -2.64 -10.86 -18.42
C ARG A 403 -1.80 -10.46 -17.21
N ILE A 404 -0.80 -11.27 -16.88
CA ILE A 404 0.34 -10.86 -16.04
C ILE A 404 1.56 -10.75 -16.96
N LEU A 405 2.02 -9.53 -17.22
CA LEU A 405 3.09 -9.25 -18.19
C LEU A 405 4.48 -9.23 -17.54
N SER A 406 4.58 -8.84 -16.27
CA SER A 406 5.83 -8.78 -15.50
C SER A 406 5.62 -9.12 -14.02
N TYR A 407 6.73 -9.25 -13.29
CA TYR A 407 6.76 -9.60 -11.87
C TYR A 407 7.74 -8.69 -11.12
N SER A 408 7.53 -8.55 -9.81
CA SER A 408 8.45 -7.88 -8.89
C SER A 408 8.89 -8.84 -7.78
N VAL A 409 10.04 -8.56 -7.16
CA VAL A 409 10.54 -9.30 -5.98
C VAL A 409 10.11 -8.53 -4.73
N GLY A 410 9.09 -9.03 -4.06
CA GLY A 410 8.51 -8.41 -2.87
C GLY A 410 9.14 -8.86 -1.55
N TRP A 411 8.40 -8.63 -0.46
CA TRP A 411 8.76 -9.06 0.89
C TRP A 411 9.12 -10.55 0.95
N GLN A 412 10.11 -10.92 1.77
CA GLN A 412 10.67 -12.28 1.88
C GLN A 412 11.10 -12.93 0.55
N ARG A 413 11.32 -12.15 -0.51
CA ARG A 413 11.63 -12.62 -1.88
C ARG A 413 10.45 -13.34 -2.55
N MET A 414 9.21 -13.08 -2.10
CA MET A 414 8.00 -13.48 -2.82
C MET A 414 8.02 -12.89 -4.23
N ILE A 415 7.63 -13.68 -5.23
CA ILE A 415 7.52 -13.23 -6.62
C ILE A 415 6.08 -12.78 -6.83
N LEU A 416 5.88 -11.47 -7.04
CA LEU A 416 4.57 -10.84 -7.05
C LEU A 416 4.18 -10.38 -8.46
N PRO A 417 3.01 -10.79 -8.99
CA PRO A 417 2.46 -10.28 -10.24
C PRO A 417 2.36 -8.75 -10.29
N SER A 418 2.94 -8.14 -11.32
CA SER A 418 2.71 -6.74 -11.65
C SER A 418 1.37 -6.61 -12.38
N VAL A 419 0.29 -6.36 -11.63
CA VAL A 419 -1.07 -6.21 -12.19
C VAL A 419 -1.51 -4.75 -12.28
N SER A 420 -2.12 -4.41 -13.41
CA SER A 420 -2.77 -3.12 -13.66
C SER A 420 -4.10 -3.00 -12.89
N SER A 421 -4.00 -2.71 -11.59
CA SER A 421 -5.13 -2.20 -10.83
C SER A 421 -5.36 -0.71 -11.15
N SER A 422 -6.63 -0.29 -11.16
CA SER A 422 -7.05 1.11 -11.34
C SER A 422 -6.82 1.96 -10.07
N SER A 423 -5.78 1.64 -9.30
CA SER A 423 -5.49 2.22 -8.00
C SER A 423 -4.87 3.62 -8.12
N GLY A 424 -5.72 4.62 -8.34
CA GLY A 424 -5.39 5.98 -7.96
C GLY A 424 -5.04 6.06 -6.46
N TRP A 425 -4.16 6.99 -6.10
CA TRP A 425 -3.67 7.20 -4.73
C TRP A 425 -4.79 7.11 -3.69
N SER A 426 -4.64 6.19 -2.73
CA SER A 426 -5.62 5.97 -1.66
C SER A 426 -5.13 6.57 -0.35
N TYR A 427 -5.35 7.89 -0.19
CA TYR A 427 -5.27 8.54 1.13
C TYR A 427 -6.13 7.75 2.13
N GLY A 428 -5.59 7.46 3.31
CA GLY A 428 -6.26 6.68 4.36
C GLY A 428 -6.05 5.16 4.35
N GLY A 429 -5.39 4.56 3.33
CA GLY A 429 -4.75 3.23 3.42
C GLY A 429 -5.58 1.96 3.74
N TYR A 430 -6.86 2.06 4.08
CA TYR A 430 -7.68 0.94 4.58
C TYR A 430 -7.99 -0.16 3.57
N GLN A 431 -8.20 0.23 2.31
CA GLN A 431 -8.43 -0.65 1.17
C GLN A 431 -8.04 0.11 -0.11
N ALA A 432 -7.67 -0.60 -1.17
CA ALA A 432 -7.56 0.04 -2.49
C ALA A 432 -8.96 0.37 -3.03
N ARG A 433 -9.12 1.53 -3.67
CA ARG A 433 -10.39 2.01 -4.26
C ARG A 433 -11.01 1.05 -5.29
N SER A 434 -10.19 0.15 -5.82
CA SER A 434 -10.62 -0.99 -6.63
C SER A 434 -9.71 -2.18 -6.31
N LEU A 435 -10.30 -3.36 -6.11
CA LEU A 435 -9.57 -4.63 -6.01
C LEU A 435 -9.47 -5.28 -7.39
N ASP A 436 -8.32 -5.87 -7.70
CA ASP A 436 -8.08 -6.63 -8.94
C ASP A 436 -7.89 -8.12 -8.58
N PHE A 437 -8.88 -8.95 -8.93
CA PHE A 437 -8.80 -10.41 -8.80
C PHE A 437 -8.53 -11.02 -10.18
N ARG A 438 -7.58 -11.98 -10.25
CA ARG A 438 -7.21 -12.68 -11.49
C ARG A 438 -7.53 -14.17 -11.41
N PHE A 439 -7.90 -14.74 -12.55
CA PHE A 439 -8.35 -16.12 -12.68
C PHE A 439 -7.72 -16.82 -13.89
N THR A 440 -7.45 -18.11 -13.76
CA THR A 440 -7.20 -18.99 -14.91
C THR A 440 -8.49 -19.24 -15.70
N LEU A 441 -8.39 -19.74 -16.94
CA LEU A 441 -9.56 -19.98 -17.82
C LEU A 441 -10.52 -21.08 -17.29
N ASP A 442 -10.03 -21.99 -16.45
CA ASP A 442 -10.83 -22.97 -15.70
C ASP A 442 -11.46 -22.38 -14.42
N GLY A 443 -11.13 -21.15 -14.04
CA GLY A 443 -11.80 -20.37 -12.98
C GLY A 443 -11.08 -20.32 -11.63
N LYS A 444 -9.84 -20.82 -11.53
CA LYS A 444 -9.07 -20.79 -10.27
C LYS A 444 -8.55 -19.39 -9.97
N LEU A 445 -8.71 -18.96 -8.72
CA LEU A 445 -8.24 -17.68 -8.21
C LEU A 445 -6.71 -17.67 -8.07
N VAL A 446 -6.05 -16.75 -8.79
CA VAL A 446 -4.57 -16.68 -8.88
C VAL A 446 -3.95 -16.15 -7.57
N GLY A 447 -4.66 -15.34 -6.82
CA GLY A 447 -4.19 -14.72 -5.58
C GLY A 447 -5.19 -13.74 -4.99
N LEU A 448 -4.89 -13.17 -3.81
CA LEU A 448 -5.73 -12.15 -3.18
C LEU A 448 -5.09 -10.76 -3.25
N PRO A 449 -5.84 -9.71 -3.66
CA PRO A 449 -5.36 -8.32 -3.65
C PRO A 449 -5.30 -7.80 -2.21
N LEU A 450 -4.12 -7.88 -1.59
CA LEU A 450 -3.88 -7.55 -0.19
C LEU A 450 -2.76 -6.51 -0.03
N VAL A 451 -2.92 -5.66 0.98
CA VAL A 451 -1.87 -4.74 1.44
C VAL A 451 -0.92 -5.48 2.38
N ARG A 452 0.38 -5.17 2.38
CA ARG A 452 1.32 -5.62 3.42
C ARG A 452 1.05 -4.83 4.69
N ARG A 453 0.70 -5.48 5.79
CA ARG A 453 0.55 -4.79 7.09
C ARG A 453 1.94 -4.34 7.58
N PRO A 454 2.21 -3.06 7.88
CA PRO A 454 3.46 -2.68 8.55
C PRO A 454 3.48 -3.23 9.98
N LYS A 455 4.65 -3.62 10.49
CA LYS A 455 4.80 -4.17 11.86
C LYS A 455 4.84 -3.11 12.96
N VAL A 456 4.97 -1.84 12.60
CA VAL A 456 4.87 -0.68 13.49
C VAL A 456 4.22 0.44 12.70
N THR A 457 3.39 1.22 13.40
CA THR A 457 2.87 2.51 12.95
C THR A 457 3.99 3.56 12.97
N VAL A 458 4.96 3.45 12.05
CA VAL A 458 5.92 4.53 11.72
C VAL A 458 5.27 5.45 10.67
N GLU A 459 5.67 6.73 10.65
CA GLU A 459 5.14 7.84 9.84
C GLU A 459 4.48 7.49 8.48
N ASP A 460 3.28 8.06 8.27
CA ASP A 460 2.57 8.28 6.99
C ASP A 460 3.06 7.47 5.78
N GLU A 461 2.79 6.15 5.74
CA GLU A 461 2.96 5.33 4.53
C GLU A 461 1.96 5.79 3.46
N ARG A 462 2.37 6.81 2.69
CA ARG A 462 1.63 7.43 1.59
C ARG A 462 1.35 6.47 0.44
N GLY A 463 0.32 5.64 0.64
CA GLY A 463 -0.16 4.65 -0.32
C GLY A 463 0.57 3.32 -0.22
N SER A 464 0.29 2.53 0.81
CA SER A 464 0.59 1.09 0.80
C SER A 464 -0.23 0.40 -0.31
N TRP A 465 0.41 0.07 -1.44
CA TRP A 465 -0.25 -0.50 -2.62
C TRP A 465 -0.84 -1.89 -2.32
N SER A 466 -2.05 -2.16 -2.82
CA SER A 466 -2.61 -3.52 -2.81
C SER A 466 -1.91 -4.37 -3.86
N MET A 467 -1.34 -5.49 -3.43
CA MET A 467 -0.59 -6.42 -4.26
C MET A 467 -1.40 -7.70 -4.43
N LEU A 468 -1.43 -8.26 -5.64
CA LEU A 468 -2.00 -9.59 -5.86
C LEU A 468 -1.06 -10.64 -5.25
N ILE A 469 -1.34 -11.08 -4.02
CA ILE A 469 -0.57 -12.10 -3.29
C ILE A 469 -0.90 -13.48 -3.87
N PRO A 470 0.03 -14.18 -4.55
CA PRO A 470 -0.30 -15.43 -5.23
C PRO A 470 -0.71 -16.58 -4.29
N GLY A 471 -1.67 -17.40 -4.73
CA GLY A 471 -2.26 -18.49 -3.93
C GLY A 471 -1.24 -19.49 -3.39
N GLN A 472 -0.13 -19.72 -4.10
CA GLN A 472 1.00 -20.53 -3.65
C GLN A 472 1.56 -20.13 -2.26
N TYR A 473 1.48 -18.85 -1.89
CA TYR A 473 1.97 -18.32 -0.61
C TYR A 473 0.87 -18.23 0.47
N MET A 474 -0.37 -18.60 0.13
CA MET A 474 -1.53 -18.55 1.04
C MET A 474 -1.93 -19.93 1.56
N THR A 475 -1.28 -20.98 1.06
CA THR A 475 -1.44 -22.39 1.47
C THR A 475 -1.25 -22.59 2.97
N ASP A 476 -0.13 -22.14 3.53
CA ASP A 476 0.18 -22.22 4.97
C ASP A 476 -0.82 -21.40 5.80
N LEU A 477 -1.14 -20.17 5.35
CA LEU A 477 -2.10 -19.27 5.99
C LEU A 477 -3.51 -19.90 6.09
N PHE A 478 -3.95 -20.62 5.07
CA PHE A 478 -5.27 -21.27 5.09
C PHE A 478 -5.26 -22.63 5.80
N ALA A 479 -4.08 -23.26 5.98
CA ALA A 479 -3.90 -24.50 6.72
C ALA A 479 -3.83 -24.30 8.25
N ASP A 480 -3.08 -23.30 8.74
CA ASP A 480 -3.04 -22.91 10.17
C ASP A 480 -3.27 -21.41 10.35
N ARG A 481 -4.52 -21.00 10.16
CA ARG A 481 -4.97 -19.60 10.27
C ARG A 481 -4.59 -18.96 11.59
N LEU A 482 -4.60 -19.72 12.69
CA LEU A 482 -4.33 -19.22 14.04
C LEU A 482 -2.86 -18.80 14.20
N ALA A 483 -1.92 -19.54 13.60
CA ALA A 483 -0.51 -19.19 13.60
C ALA A 483 -0.18 -17.88 12.83
N HIS A 484 -1.12 -17.35 12.05
CA HIS A 484 -0.97 -16.09 11.30
C HIS A 484 -1.75 -14.90 11.89
N LEU A 485 -2.41 -15.08 13.03
CA LEU A 485 -3.12 -14.00 13.70
C LEU A 485 -2.19 -13.05 14.47
N ASP A 486 -2.62 -11.80 14.56
CA ASP A 486 -2.13 -10.76 15.44
C ASP A 486 -2.99 -10.77 16.74
N PRO A 487 -2.40 -11.00 17.93
CA PRO A 487 -3.15 -11.05 19.19
C PRO A 487 -3.53 -9.66 19.73
N GLU A 488 -2.83 -8.60 19.33
CA GLU A 488 -3.00 -7.25 19.87
C GLU A 488 -3.95 -6.41 19.00
N ASN A 489 -3.93 -6.61 17.68
CA ASN A 489 -4.87 -5.96 16.76
C ASN A 489 -6.24 -6.67 16.77
N ARG A 490 -6.97 -6.50 17.87
CA ARG A 490 -8.28 -7.11 18.14
C ARG A 490 -9.29 -6.09 18.70
N PRO A 491 -10.61 -6.40 18.70
CA PRO A 491 -11.59 -5.68 19.49
C PRO A 491 -11.23 -5.69 20.98
N LEU A 492 -11.39 -4.53 21.61
CA LEU A 492 -11.12 -4.27 23.02
C LEU A 492 -12.42 -3.81 23.71
N SER A 493 -12.52 -4.02 25.02
CA SER A 493 -13.47 -3.30 25.85
C SER A 493 -13.10 -1.82 25.98
N GLU A 494 -14.07 -0.98 26.37
CA GLU A 494 -13.86 0.45 26.63
C GLU A 494 -12.77 0.74 27.69
N GLU A 495 -12.47 -0.22 28.58
CA GLU A 495 -11.41 -0.11 29.59
C GLU A 495 -10.05 -0.56 29.01
N GLU A 496 -10.00 -1.70 28.31
CA GLU A 496 -8.79 -2.18 27.64
C GLU A 496 -8.24 -1.23 26.57
N GLU A 497 -9.12 -0.45 25.94
CA GLU A 497 -8.82 0.58 24.94
C GLU A 497 -7.99 1.76 25.51
N LEU A 498 -8.08 2.00 26.82
CA LEU A 498 -7.36 3.07 27.52
C LEU A 498 -6.09 2.58 28.23
N ARG A 499 -5.52 1.46 27.77
CA ARG A 499 -4.24 0.93 28.26
C ARG A 499 -3.13 1.41 27.34
N LEU A 500 -2.12 2.08 27.91
CA LEU A 500 -0.95 2.56 27.18
C LEU A 500 0.32 1.87 27.67
N ALA A 501 1.24 1.65 26.75
CA ALA A 501 2.62 1.28 27.05
C ALA A 501 3.36 2.44 27.71
N TRP A 502 4.13 2.10 28.74
CA TRP A 502 4.82 3.04 29.61
C TRP A 502 6.31 2.73 29.63
N LEU A 503 7.13 3.73 29.32
CA LEU A 503 8.58 3.71 29.59
C LEU A 503 8.91 4.37 30.95
N GLY A 504 8.16 5.42 31.34
CA GLY A 504 8.33 6.12 32.61
C GLY A 504 9.26 7.33 32.56
N VAL A 505 9.27 8.03 31.43
CA VAL A 505 10.02 9.26 31.21
C VAL A 505 9.07 10.40 30.83
N GLU A 506 9.40 11.62 31.23
CA GLU A 506 8.90 12.81 30.54
C GLU A 506 9.93 13.19 29.46
N LEU A 507 9.46 13.41 28.24
CA LEU A 507 10.29 13.69 27.08
C LEU A 507 10.01 15.10 26.57
N GLN A 508 11.07 15.77 26.13
CA GLN A 508 10.99 16.96 25.30
C GLN A 508 11.42 16.58 23.87
N PRO A 509 10.71 17.01 22.82
CA PRO A 509 11.13 16.79 21.43
C PRO A 509 12.50 17.40 21.15
N MET A 510 13.23 16.83 20.19
CA MET A 510 14.44 17.45 19.68
C MET A 510 14.11 18.68 18.82
N ASP A 511 15.09 19.56 18.64
CA ASP A 511 15.13 20.59 17.59
C ASP A 511 16.58 20.76 17.10
N GLU A 512 16.81 21.51 16.01
CA GLU A 512 18.16 21.62 15.44
C GLU A 512 19.18 22.21 16.42
N ASP A 513 18.80 23.14 17.30
CA ASP A 513 19.72 23.77 18.25
C ASP A 513 19.96 22.90 19.49
N LEU A 514 18.96 22.14 19.96
CA LEU A 514 19.17 21.08 20.95
C LEU A 514 20.08 19.99 20.40
N ALA A 515 19.84 19.50 19.19
CA ALA A 515 20.68 18.49 18.54
C ALA A 515 22.13 18.99 18.37
N ARG A 516 22.31 20.28 18.07
CA ARG A 516 23.61 20.96 17.96
C ARG A 516 24.31 21.12 19.31
N VAL A 517 23.58 21.45 20.38
CA VAL A 517 24.12 21.63 21.74
C VAL A 517 24.51 20.29 22.38
N HIS A 518 23.80 19.21 22.05
CA HIS A 518 24.05 17.87 22.56
C HIS A 518 24.95 17.00 21.66
N GLU A 519 25.46 17.55 20.56
CA GLU A 519 26.36 16.89 19.59
C GLU A 519 25.76 15.63 18.92
N VAL A 520 24.45 15.62 18.64
CA VAL A 520 23.69 14.49 18.03
C VAL A 520 23.03 14.81 16.68
N VAL A 521 23.56 15.81 15.96
CA VAL A 521 22.94 16.36 14.73
C VAL A 521 22.78 15.32 13.62
N ASP A 522 23.73 14.40 13.47
CA ASP A 522 23.70 13.38 12.42
C ASP A 522 22.83 12.17 12.83
N GLU A 523 22.70 11.91 14.14
CA GLU A 523 21.90 10.83 14.72
C GLU A 523 20.39 11.12 14.77
N THR A 524 20.00 12.40 14.74
CA THR A 524 18.64 12.92 14.95
C THR A 524 18.02 13.53 13.68
N SER A 525 18.62 13.31 12.51
CA SER A 525 18.22 13.98 11.25
C SER A 525 18.12 15.51 11.41
N ARG A 526 19.14 16.12 12.04
CA ARG A 526 19.19 17.55 12.40
C ARG A 526 18.11 17.99 13.41
N GLY A 527 17.67 17.09 14.28
CA GLY A 527 16.64 17.34 15.28
C GLY A 527 15.20 17.15 14.77
N GLU A 528 15.01 16.53 13.62
CA GLU A 528 13.71 16.06 13.13
C GLU A 528 13.24 14.81 13.92
N THR A 529 14.17 13.97 14.40
CA THR A 529 13.88 12.77 15.20
C THR A 529 14.63 12.74 16.55
N GLY A 530 14.14 11.93 17.49
CA GLY A 530 14.70 11.79 18.83
C GLY A 530 14.08 12.72 19.88
N ALA A 531 14.31 12.41 21.16
CA ALA A 531 13.75 13.15 22.28
C ALA A 531 14.65 13.12 23.52
N ILE A 532 14.72 14.22 24.28
CA ILE A 532 15.53 14.32 25.50
C ILE A 532 14.69 14.04 26.76
N VAL A 533 15.23 13.22 27.67
CA VAL A 533 14.63 12.83 28.94
C VAL A 533 14.72 14.00 29.93
N THR A 534 13.57 14.62 30.21
CA THR A 534 13.45 15.75 31.16
C THR A 534 13.12 15.30 32.59
N TYR A 535 12.52 14.12 32.76
CA TYR A 535 12.24 13.50 34.05
C TYR A 535 12.16 11.98 33.93
N VAL A 536 12.43 11.26 35.02
CA VAL A 536 12.30 9.80 35.13
C VAL A 536 11.43 9.48 36.34
N TYR A 537 10.36 8.71 36.14
CA TYR A 537 9.43 8.33 37.21
C TYR A 537 10.04 7.21 38.08
N PRO A 538 10.01 7.30 39.42
CA PRO A 538 10.53 6.25 40.30
C PRO A 538 9.78 4.92 40.15
N ASN A 539 10.50 3.79 40.22
CA ASN A 539 9.97 2.42 40.03
C ASN A 539 9.30 2.21 38.66
N SER A 540 9.84 2.85 37.61
CA SER A 540 9.45 2.65 36.22
C SER A 540 10.49 1.81 35.46
N PRO A 541 10.16 1.23 34.29
CA PRO A 541 11.12 0.54 33.44
C PRO A 541 12.36 1.39 33.14
N ALA A 542 12.19 2.68 32.84
CA ALA A 542 13.31 3.62 32.65
C ALA A 542 14.18 3.75 33.90
N SER A 543 13.58 3.88 35.08
CA SER A 543 14.31 3.94 36.35
C SER A 543 15.04 2.64 36.69
N GLU A 544 14.52 1.48 36.27
CA GLU A 544 15.14 0.17 36.51
C GLU A 544 16.25 -0.14 35.49
N ALA A 545 16.12 0.31 34.24
CA ALA A 545 17.16 0.25 33.20
C ALA A 545 18.29 1.29 33.40
N GLY A 546 18.16 2.19 34.38
CA GLY A 546 19.14 3.22 34.70
C GLY A 546 19.19 4.37 33.69
N ILE A 547 18.03 4.75 33.14
CA ILE A 547 17.85 5.99 32.37
C ILE A 547 17.96 7.20 33.32
N GLU A 548 18.58 8.27 32.85
CA GLU A 548 18.87 9.48 33.62
C GLU A 548 18.35 10.73 32.90
N MET A 549 18.14 11.81 33.66
CA MET A 549 17.76 13.11 33.10
C MET A 549 18.89 13.65 32.22
N GLY A 550 18.56 14.04 30.98
CA GLY A 550 19.53 14.46 29.96
C GLY A 550 19.99 13.35 29.02
N ASP A 551 19.54 12.10 29.19
CA ASP A 551 19.62 11.08 28.15
C ASP A 551 18.80 11.48 26.92
N ILE A 552 19.29 11.20 25.72
CA ILE A 552 18.56 11.42 24.47
C ILE A 552 18.17 10.07 23.89
N LEU A 553 16.87 9.79 23.85
CA LEU A 553 16.31 8.60 23.23
C LEU A 553 16.18 8.84 21.72
N LEU A 554 16.82 8.00 20.90
CA LEU A 554 16.84 8.14 19.45
C LEU A 554 15.87 7.18 18.75
N ARG A 555 15.99 5.87 19.03
CA ARG A 555 15.33 4.80 18.25
C ARG A 555 15.01 3.58 19.12
N LEU A 556 14.02 2.79 18.71
CA LEU A 556 13.69 1.49 19.31
C LEU A 556 13.89 0.36 18.30
N LYS A 557 14.69 -0.63 18.68
CA LYS A 557 14.92 -1.90 17.96
C LYS A 557 14.03 -2.98 18.58
N VAL A 558 13.01 -3.44 17.87
CA VAL A 558 12.09 -4.49 18.35
C VAL A 558 12.42 -5.82 17.68
N GLU A 559 12.31 -6.94 18.41
CA GLU A 559 12.61 -8.25 17.84
C GLU A 559 11.69 -8.60 16.66
N GLY A 560 12.26 -9.15 15.59
CA GLY A 560 11.51 -9.57 14.40
C GLY A 560 11.04 -8.43 13.48
N GLN A 561 11.53 -7.21 13.68
CA GLN A 561 11.29 -6.05 12.80
C GLN A 561 12.57 -5.66 12.02
N PRO A 562 12.47 -5.26 10.75
CA PRO A 562 13.64 -5.02 9.88
C PRO A 562 14.19 -3.59 9.93
N LYS A 563 13.40 -2.62 10.42
CA LYS A 563 13.80 -1.24 10.70
C LYS A 563 13.59 -0.98 12.20
N PRO A 564 14.40 -0.13 12.85
CA PRO A 564 14.00 0.46 14.12
C PRO A 564 12.87 1.47 13.91
N LEU A 565 12.10 1.72 14.98
CA LEU A 565 11.20 2.86 15.11
C LEU A 565 12.03 4.08 15.56
N GLU A 566 11.95 5.21 14.87
CA GLU A 566 12.56 6.46 15.35
C GLU A 566 11.63 7.16 16.34
N VAL A 567 12.19 7.89 17.31
CA VAL A 567 11.43 8.53 18.38
C VAL A 567 11.06 9.95 17.98
N GLU A 568 10.07 10.07 17.10
CA GLU A 568 9.49 11.34 16.67
C GLU A 568 8.45 11.82 17.68
N LEU A 569 8.64 13.01 18.25
CA LEU A 569 7.65 13.69 19.10
C LEU A 569 7.30 15.04 18.48
N TYR A 570 6.01 15.27 18.21
CA TYR A 570 5.56 16.57 17.76
C TYR A 570 5.65 17.61 18.89
N SER A 571 6.10 18.82 18.56
CA SER A 571 6.18 19.91 19.53
C SER A 571 4.80 20.52 19.81
N TYR A 572 4.08 19.91 20.76
CA TYR A 572 2.81 20.41 21.31
C TYR A 572 2.95 21.76 22.06
N ASN A 573 4.15 22.34 22.14
CA ASN A 573 4.50 23.40 23.09
C ASN A 573 4.79 24.78 22.48
N ASP A 574 4.39 25.07 21.23
CA ASP A 574 4.40 26.45 20.68
C ASP A 574 3.27 27.33 21.28
N TYR A 575 2.59 26.83 22.32
CA TYR A 575 1.55 27.53 23.08
C TYR A 575 2.10 28.30 24.30
N GLY A 576 3.12 29.13 24.10
CA GLY A 576 3.60 30.07 25.12
C GLY A 576 2.49 30.98 25.67
N ASP A 577 1.50 31.31 24.83
CA ASP A 577 0.33 32.13 25.19
C ASP A 577 -0.69 31.40 26.09
N MET A 578 -0.70 30.06 26.14
CA MET A 578 -1.61 29.31 27.03
C MET A 578 -1.33 29.55 28.52
N PHE A 579 -0.15 30.08 28.88
CA PHE A 579 0.15 30.43 30.26
C PHE A 579 -0.81 31.49 30.82
N ASP A 580 -1.38 32.37 29.99
CA ASP A 580 -2.28 33.42 30.47
C ASP A 580 -3.73 32.94 30.67
N LEU A 581 -4.19 31.91 29.94
CA LEU A 581 -5.49 31.27 30.18
C LEU A 581 -5.59 30.71 31.61
N TRP A 582 -4.47 30.25 32.18
CA TRP A 582 -4.40 29.78 33.57
C TRP A 582 -4.43 30.93 34.60
N SER A 583 -3.97 32.14 34.24
CA SER A 583 -4.26 33.38 34.99
C SER A 583 -5.75 33.71 34.93
N MET A 584 -6.30 33.68 33.72
CA MET A 584 -7.62 34.19 33.35
C MET A 584 -8.78 33.21 33.64
N MET A 585 -8.52 32.02 34.18
CA MET A 585 -9.55 31.08 34.65
C MET A 585 -10.63 31.71 35.54
N ASP A 586 -10.33 32.83 36.22
CA ASP A 586 -11.31 33.56 37.04
C ASP A 586 -12.16 34.60 36.29
N GLU A 587 -11.93 34.77 35.00
CA GLU A 587 -12.66 35.61 34.05
C GLU A 587 -13.37 34.81 32.94
N ILE A 588 -12.95 33.55 32.67
CA ILE A 588 -13.61 32.64 31.71
C ILE A 588 -15.08 32.37 32.12
N PRO A 589 -16.08 32.61 31.23
CA PRO A 589 -17.48 32.27 31.45
C PRO A 589 -17.74 30.75 31.53
N VAL A 590 -18.84 30.34 32.17
CA VAL A 590 -19.16 28.92 32.45
C VAL A 590 -19.42 28.13 31.18
N GLU A 591 -19.97 28.80 30.18
CA GLU A 591 -20.32 28.27 28.86
C GLU A 591 -19.09 27.70 28.12
N TYR A 592 -17.90 28.26 28.39
CA TYR A 592 -16.62 27.82 27.82
C TYR A 592 -15.91 26.73 28.65
N PHE A 593 -16.47 26.28 29.79
CA PHE A 593 -15.79 25.31 30.66
C PHE A 593 -15.57 23.93 30.01
N SER A 594 -16.32 23.59 28.96
CA SER A 594 -16.08 22.37 28.15
C SER A 594 -14.99 22.52 27.08
N GLU A 595 -14.55 23.75 26.79
CA GLU A 595 -13.54 24.05 25.76
C GLU A 595 -12.14 24.33 26.35
N ILE A 596 -12.01 24.39 27.68
CA ILE A 596 -10.71 24.56 28.34
C ILE A 596 -9.90 23.25 28.17
N PRO A 597 -8.71 23.27 27.53
CA PRO A 597 -7.85 22.08 27.41
C PRO A 597 -7.14 21.78 28.74
N GLN A 598 -6.56 20.58 28.87
CA GLN A 598 -5.87 20.19 30.11
C GLN A 598 -4.56 20.99 30.36
N PRO A 599 -4.22 21.34 31.62
CA PRO A 599 -3.01 22.12 31.93
C PRO A 599 -1.67 21.44 31.71
N TRP A 600 -1.66 20.11 31.55
CA TRP A 600 -0.46 19.26 31.41
C TRP A 600 -0.47 18.53 30.06
N GLY A 601 0.71 18.19 29.54
CA GLY A 601 0.83 17.47 28.27
C GLY A 601 0.16 16.09 28.31
N SER A 602 -0.23 15.58 27.13
CA SER A 602 -0.71 14.21 26.99
C SER A 602 0.39 13.20 27.31
N VAL A 603 0.01 12.05 27.88
CA VAL A 603 0.89 10.89 28.04
C VAL A 603 0.77 9.93 26.85
N GLU A 604 -0.29 10.04 26.04
CA GLU A 604 -0.37 9.43 24.71
C GLU A 604 0.36 10.33 23.72
N ASN A 605 1.37 9.77 23.06
CA ASN A 605 2.19 10.38 22.01
C ASN A 605 2.68 9.25 21.09
N ASN A 606 3.33 9.57 19.97
CA ASN A 606 3.79 8.57 18.99
C ASN A 606 4.58 7.41 19.62
N LEU A 607 5.48 7.70 20.57
CA LEU A 607 6.28 6.68 21.25
C LEU A 607 5.42 5.74 22.11
N THR A 608 4.54 6.26 22.96
CA THR A 608 3.66 5.43 23.81
C THR A 608 2.59 4.72 22.98
N ARG A 609 2.07 5.35 21.93
CA ARG A 609 1.14 4.76 20.95
C ARG A 609 1.77 3.58 20.23
N SER A 610 2.93 3.76 19.58
CA SER A 610 3.62 2.70 18.83
C SER A 610 4.07 1.57 19.75
N LEU A 611 4.56 1.87 20.96
CA LEU A 611 4.83 0.83 21.97
C LEU A 611 3.58 0.05 22.39
N THR A 612 2.40 0.68 22.42
CA THR A 612 1.12 0.00 22.70
C THR A 612 0.73 -0.90 21.53
N ASP A 613 0.84 -0.40 20.29
CA ASP A 613 0.55 -1.16 19.07
C ASP A 613 1.55 -2.34 18.84
N ILE A 614 2.75 -2.29 19.44
CA ILE A 614 3.76 -3.36 19.46
C ILE A 614 3.42 -4.49 20.46
N GLY A 615 2.49 -4.26 21.38
CA GLY A 615 1.99 -5.28 22.31
C GLY A 615 2.74 -5.40 23.64
N PHE A 616 1.99 -5.68 24.70
CA PHE A 616 2.55 -5.82 26.05
C PHE A 616 3.33 -7.14 26.20
N GLY A 617 4.49 -7.07 26.85
CA GLY A 617 5.41 -8.20 27.01
C GLY A 617 6.44 -8.37 25.88
N THR A 618 6.33 -7.60 24.78
CA THR A 618 7.31 -7.61 23.69
C THR A 618 8.66 -7.03 24.15
N PRO A 619 9.81 -7.67 23.88
CA PRO A 619 11.13 -7.12 24.17
C PRO A 619 11.57 -6.10 23.10
N PHE A 620 12.27 -5.04 23.53
CA PHE A 620 12.90 -4.07 22.64
C PHE A 620 14.18 -3.48 23.24
N THR A 621 15.11 -3.03 22.39
CA THR A 621 16.33 -2.33 22.78
C THR A 621 16.24 -0.87 22.34
N ALA A 622 16.50 0.08 23.23
CA ALA A 622 16.53 1.51 22.94
C ALA A 622 17.95 2.00 22.59
N ASP A 623 18.07 2.75 21.50
CA ASP A 623 19.24 3.56 21.16
C ASP A 623 19.16 4.88 21.92
N ILE A 624 20.14 5.15 22.78
CA ILE A 624 20.21 6.35 23.61
C ILE A 624 21.58 7.00 23.46
N VAL A 625 21.67 8.33 23.57
CA VAL A 625 22.94 9.05 23.73
C VAL A 625 22.99 9.70 25.12
N ARG A 626 24.10 9.49 25.82
CA ARG A 626 24.39 10.08 27.13
C ARG A 626 25.73 10.81 27.07
N GLY A 627 25.71 12.14 27.11
CA GLY A 627 26.93 12.96 27.12
C GLY A 627 27.83 12.79 25.89
N GLY A 628 27.23 12.52 24.72
CA GLY A 628 27.94 12.24 23.46
C GLY A 628 28.33 10.78 23.24
N GLU A 629 28.16 9.89 24.23
CA GLU A 629 28.37 8.45 24.05
C GLU A 629 27.05 7.71 23.78
N ALA A 630 27.00 6.92 22.71
CA ALA A 630 25.86 6.07 22.39
C ALA A 630 25.82 4.82 23.28
N ILE A 631 24.65 4.53 23.86
CA ILE A 631 24.38 3.39 24.74
C ILE A 631 23.10 2.68 24.31
N GLU A 632 23.11 1.34 24.38
CA GLU A 632 21.91 0.52 24.20
C GLU A 632 21.32 0.13 25.57
N ARG A 633 19.99 0.03 25.66
CA ARG A 633 19.27 -0.45 26.85
C ARG A 633 18.11 -1.37 26.48
N ASP A 634 18.06 -2.55 27.09
CA ASP A 634 16.99 -3.51 26.87
C ASP A 634 15.79 -3.24 27.79
N PHE A 635 14.60 -3.40 27.22
CA PHE A 635 13.30 -3.16 27.84
C PHE A 635 12.30 -4.26 27.45
N ILE A 636 11.19 -4.29 28.20
CA ILE A 636 9.99 -5.04 27.85
C ILE A 636 8.84 -4.02 27.83
N VAL A 637 7.94 -4.10 26.84
CA VAL A 637 6.74 -3.25 26.80
C VAL A 637 5.85 -3.58 28.01
N THR A 638 5.69 -2.63 28.93
CA THR A 638 4.82 -2.76 30.11
C THR A 638 3.64 -1.81 30.06
N GLU A 639 2.49 -2.29 30.52
CA GLU A 639 1.29 -1.47 30.73
C GLU A 639 1.53 -0.43 31.83
N GLY A 640 1.18 0.82 31.55
CA GLY A 640 1.33 1.92 32.49
C GLY A 640 0.22 1.95 33.56
N PRO A 641 0.53 2.40 34.79
CA PRO A 641 -0.48 2.92 35.72
C PRO A 641 -1.47 3.90 35.06
N ALA A 642 -2.69 3.94 35.59
CA ALA A 642 -3.75 4.81 35.09
C ALA A 642 -3.30 6.28 34.97
N TYR A 643 -3.70 6.90 33.87
CA TYR A 643 -3.47 8.30 33.50
C TYR A 643 -4.82 9.01 33.34
N TYR A 644 -4.82 10.32 33.15
CA TYR A 644 -6.02 11.15 33.24
C TYR A 644 -7.22 10.64 32.43
N ASN A 645 -7.04 10.06 31.24
CA ASN A 645 -8.17 9.54 30.47
C ASN A 645 -8.68 8.18 30.98
N SER A 646 -7.79 7.28 31.43
CA SER A 646 -8.12 5.97 32.01
C SER A 646 -8.46 6.00 33.51
N ALA A 647 -8.19 7.09 34.20
CA ALA A 647 -8.42 7.26 35.63
C ALA A 647 -9.90 7.04 36.02
N PRO A 648 -10.18 6.25 37.08
CA PRO A 648 -11.53 6.07 37.63
C PRO A 648 -12.25 7.40 37.82
N LYS A 649 -13.50 7.47 37.34
CA LYS A 649 -14.28 8.71 37.27
C LYS A 649 -15.62 8.59 37.98
N PHE A 650 -16.02 9.66 38.66
CA PHE A 650 -17.36 9.80 39.26
C PHE A 650 -18.06 11.04 38.70
N LYS A 651 -19.24 10.84 38.12
CA LYS A 651 -20.17 11.92 37.75
C LYS A 651 -21.29 12.01 38.76
N SER A 652 -21.50 13.19 39.34
CA SER A 652 -22.65 13.54 40.16
C SER A 652 -23.57 14.45 39.36
N GLU A 653 -24.69 13.89 38.89
CA GLU A 653 -25.70 14.63 38.11
C GLU A 653 -26.26 15.81 38.89
N GLY A 654 -26.74 15.59 40.13
CA GLY A 654 -27.29 16.64 40.99
C GLY A 654 -26.27 17.74 41.34
N ALA A 655 -24.97 17.45 41.37
CA ALA A 655 -23.94 18.47 41.56
C ALA A 655 -23.55 19.18 40.24
N GLY A 656 -23.82 18.60 39.07
CA GLY A 656 -23.27 19.04 37.79
C GLY A 656 -21.73 18.94 37.76
N LEU A 657 -21.17 17.85 38.29
CA LEU A 657 -19.74 17.70 38.55
C LEU A 657 -19.24 16.32 38.13
N THR A 658 -18.13 16.26 37.39
CA THR A 658 -17.35 15.03 37.17
C THR A 658 -15.95 15.18 37.74
N VAL A 659 -15.49 14.16 38.47
CA VAL A 659 -14.13 14.07 39.02
C VAL A 659 -13.44 12.78 38.57
N ARG A 660 -12.12 12.76 38.63
CA ARG A 660 -11.26 11.59 38.41
C ARG A 660 -10.22 11.43 39.53
N ASP A 661 -9.71 10.23 39.70
CA ASP A 661 -8.58 9.96 40.60
C ASP A 661 -7.31 10.74 40.21
N LEU A 662 -6.43 11.01 41.20
CA LEU A 662 -5.15 11.69 40.95
C LEU A 662 -4.05 10.73 40.50
N THR A 663 -3.79 10.77 39.20
CA THR A 663 -2.77 10.03 38.47
C THR A 663 -1.38 10.67 38.57
N TYR A 664 -0.37 9.98 38.03
CA TYR A 664 1.05 10.28 38.24
C TYR A 664 1.48 11.61 37.63
N GLU A 665 1.06 11.88 36.40
CA GLU A 665 1.28 13.09 35.62
C GLU A 665 0.54 14.29 36.22
N VAL A 666 -0.71 14.09 36.70
CA VAL A 666 -1.49 15.14 37.38
C VAL A 666 -0.82 15.53 38.69
N ARG A 667 -0.34 14.54 39.47
CA ARG A 667 0.44 14.79 40.69
C ARG A 667 1.77 15.49 40.39
N ARG A 668 2.48 15.08 39.33
CA ARG A 668 3.75 15.65 38.88
C ARG A 668 3.62 17.09 38.36
N TYR A 669 2.50 17.45 37.73
CA TYR A 669 2.16 18.81 37.34
C TYR A 669 1.89 19.71 38.56
N PHE A 670 0.98 19.29 39.44
CA PHE A 670 0.60 20.06 40.64
C PHE A 670 1.58 19.94 41.82
N GLN A 671 2.69 19.21 41.65
CA GLN A 671 3.74 18.96 42.67
C GLN A 671 3.23 18.28 43.95
N ILE A 672 2.24 17.40 43.79
CA ILE A 672 1.55 16.65 44.85
C ILE A 672 2.31 15.35 45.14
N GLN A 673 2.49 14.99 46.42
CA GLN A 673 3.10 13.71 46.78
C GLN A 673 2.16 12.51 46.49
N ALA A 674 2.70 11.28 46.45
CA ALA A 674 1.92 10.10 46.10
C ALA A 674 0.80 9.76 47.13
N ASP A 675 1.03 10.07 48.40
CA ASP A 675 0.11 9.83 49.53
C ASP A 675 -0.85 11.00 49.81
N GLU A 676 -0.60 12.18 49.24
CA GLU A 676 -1.46 13.36 49.42
C GLU A 676 -2.90 13.09 48.90
N PRO A 677 -3.93 13.55 49.63
CA PRO A 677 -5.32 13.41 49.20
C PRO A 677 -5.66 14.33 48.02
N GLY A 678 -6.39 13.77 47.06
CA GLY A 678 -7.31 14.52 46.23
C GLY A 678 -7.93 13.73 45.09
N VAL A 679 -8.84 14.39 44.38
CA VAL A 679 -9.37 14.03 43.06
C VAL A 679 -9.33 15.28 42.17
N ILE A 680 -9.18 15.12 40.86
CA ILE A 680 -9.17 16.23 39.89
C ILE A 680 -10.58 16.44 39.33
N VAL A 681 -11.04 17.69 39.23
CA VAL A 681 -12.30 18.02 38.53
C VAL A 681 -12.07 17.91 37.03
N SER A 682 -12.73 16.96 36.37
CA SER A 682 -12.57 16.71 34.94
C SER A 682 -13.65 17.38 34.07
N LYS A 683 -14.83 17.66 34.64
CA LYS A 683 -15.90 18.42 33.98
C LYS A 683 -16.78 19.11 35.00
N VAL A 684 -17.24 20.31 34.68
CA VAL A 684 -18.31 21.02 35.37
C VAL A 684 -19.42 21.28 34.35
N GLU A 685 -20.66 20.93 34.68
CA GLU A 685 -21.81 21.10 33.78
C GLU A 685 -22.35 22.54 33.84
N GLU A 686 -22.76 23.10 32.69
CA GLU A 686 -23.36 24.44 32.61
C GLU A 686 -24.65 24.52 33.44
N GLY A 687 -24.83 25.62 34.18
CA GLY A 687 -25.94 25.77 35.13
C GLY A 687 -25.88 24.83 36.35
N GLY A 688 -24.94 23.90 36.40
CA GLY A 688 -24.77 22.92 37.48
C GLY A 688 -24.43 23.57 38.82
N LYS A 689 -24.76 22.88 39.92
CA LYS A 689 -24.56 23.42 41.28
C LYS A 689 -23.09 23.62 41.63
N ALA A 690 -22.18 22.86 41.03
CA ALA A 690 -20.75 23.09 41.09
C ALA A 690 -20.31 24.38 40.37
N ALA A 691 -20.87 24.68 39.19
CA ALA A 691 -20.62 25.94 38.46
C ALA A 691 -21.14 27.14 39.27
N ILE A 692 -22.38 27.07 39.78
CA ILE A 692 -22.98 28.12 40.62
C ILE A 692 -22.16 28.36 41.90
N ALA A 693 -21.60 27.29 42.48
CA ALA A 693 -20.70 27.37 43.63
C ALA A 693 -19.26 27.79 43.27
N GLY A 694 -18.97 28.02 41.99
CA GLY A 694 -17.70 28.52 41.47
C GLY A 694 -16.58 27.48 41.43
N ILE A 695 -16.88 26.18 41.33
CA ILE A 695 -15.90 25.13 40.97
C ILE A 695 -15.62 25.20 39.47
N LYS A 696 -14.38 24.91 39.06
CA LYS A 696 -13.95 24.95 37.66
C LYS A 696 -13.25 23.65 37.23
N PRO A 697 -13.18 23.36 35.93
CA PRO A 697 -12.32 22.29 35.39
C PRO A 697 -10.88 22.39 35.91
N TYR A 698 -10.23 21.24 36.05
CA TYR A 698 -8.84 21.09 36.46
C TYR A 698 -8.48 21.63 37.85
N GLU A 699 -9.47 21.90 38.71
CA GLU A 699 -9.24 22.17 40.13
C GLU A 699 -9.18 20.87 40.95
N LEU A 700 -8.38 20.86 42.02
CA LEU A 700 -8.19 19.71 42.90
C LEU A 700 -9.19 19.74 44.06
N ILE A 701 -9.92 18.67 44.28
CA ILE A 701 -10.76 18.47 45.46
C ILE A 701 -9.99 17.60 46.45
N ILE A 702 -9.55 18.21 47.56
CA ILE A 702 -8.63 17.56 48.53
C ILE A 702 -9.30 17.13 49.84
N ALA A 703 -10.51 17.62 50.12
CA ALA A 703 -11.32 17.20 51.27
C ALA A 703 -12.81 17.49 51.06
N ILE A 704 -13.68 16.70 51.68
CA ILE A 704 -15.14 16.92 51.73
C ILE A 704 -15.63 16.83 53.18
N ASN A 705 -16.47 17.79 53.59
CA ASN A 705 -17.01 17.97 54.94
C ASN A 705 -16.00 18.08 56.09
N GLY A 706 -14.70 18.09 55.78
CA GLY A 706 -13.58 18.14 56.72
C GLY A 706 -12.56 17.02 56.46
N GLU A 707 -13.04 15.87 55.97
CA GLU A 707 -12.27 14.64 55.79
C GLU A 707 -11.51 14.62 54.45
N PRO A 708 -10.29 14.07 54.41
CA PRO A 708 -9.53 13.87 53.17
C PRO A 708 -10.27 12.99 52.15
N VAL A 709 -10.09 13.28 50.86
CA VAL A 709 -10.62 12.47 49.75
C VAL A 709 -9.43 11.90 48.97
N HIS A 710 -9.37 10.58 48.79
CA HIS A 710 -8.27 9.91 48.08
C HIS A 710 -8.68 9.25 46.76
N SER A 711 -9.98 9.16 46.45
CA SER A 711 -10.51 8.64 45.18
C SER A 711 -11.90 9.19 44.85
N ALA A 712 -12.32 9.01 43.60
CA ALA A 712 -13.62 9.37 43.06
C ALA A 712 -14.76 8.61 43.77
N ASP A 713 -14.55 7.34 44.11
CA ASP A 713 -15.48 6.55 44.94
C ASP A 713 -15.56 7.07 46.39
N ALA A 714 -14.47 7.56 46.96
CA ALA A 714 -14.49 8.20 48.27
C ALA A 714 -15.27 9.53 48.25
N LEU A 715 -15.19 10.30 47.15
CA LEU A 715 -16.02 11.50 46.97
C LEU A 715 -17.49 11.12 46.77
N LYS A 716 -17.77 10.11 45.94
CA LYS A 716 -19.10 9.56 45.69
C LYS A 716 -19.81 9.17 46.98
N ALA A 717 -19.19 8.31 47.80
CA ALA A 717 -19.76 7.88 49.08
C ALA A 717 -20.04 9.03 50.07
N ALA A 718 -19.38 10.18 49.90
CA ALA A 718 -19.59 11.39 50.68
C ALA A 718 -20.60 12.40 50.08
N ILE A 719 -21.01 12.21 48.81
CA ILE A 719 -21.99 13.04 48.08
C ILE A 719 -23.34 12.34 47.93
N GLU A 720 -23.37 11.03 47.69
CA GLU A 720 -24.60 10.22 47.53
C GLU A 720 -25.63 10.38 48.67
N PRO A 721 -25.26 10.58 49.96
CA PRO A 721 -26.23 10.86 51.03
C PRO A 721 -27.07 12.14 50.85
N GLY A 722 -26.69 13.03 49.93
CA GLY A 722 -27.45 14.24 49.57
C GLY A 722 -27.31 15.42 50.54
N GLY A 723 -28.07 16.49 50.25
CA GLY A 723 -28.15 17.69 51.10
C GLY A 723 -26.97 18.65 50.95
N GLU A 724 -26.50 19.23 52.07
CA GLU A 724 -25.39 20.19 52.11
C GLU A 724 -24.05 19.49 52.35
N PHE A 725 -23.08 19.76 51.46
CA PHE A 725 -21.68 19.41 51.70
C PHE A 725 -20.73 20.57 51.37
N ARG A 726 -19.51 20.50 51.94
CA ARG A 726 -18.47 21.53 51.80
C ARG A 726 -17.18 20.91 51.30
N ILE A 727 -16.70 21.38 50.16
CA ILE A 727 -15.52 20.85 49.47
C ILE A 727 -14.35 21.82 49.67
N ARG A 728 -13.18 21.31 50.02
CA ARG A 728 -11.91 22.07 49.99
C ARG A 728 -11.28 21.91 48.61
N VAL A 729 -11.23 23.01 47.86
CA VAL A 729 -10.73 23.08 46.49
C VAL A 729 -9.35 23.76 46.47
N ARG A 730 -8.39 23.21 45.73
CA ARG A 730 -7.02 23.73 45.53
C ARG A 730 -6.76 23.94 44.03
N ARG A 731 -6.31 25.12 43.63
CA ARG A 731 -5.80 25.42 42.27
C ARG A 731 -4.40 26.00 42.42
N MET A 732 -3.39 25.28 41.95
CA MET A 732 -1.97 25.55 42.27
C MET A 732 -1.80 25.74 43.80
N THR A 733 -1.23 26.87 44.24
CA THR A 733 -1.05 27.20 45.67
C THR A 733 -2.27 27.85 46.33
N LYS A 734 -3.34 28.16 45.60
CA LYS A 734 -4.55 28.83 46.13
C LYS A 734 -5.59 27.80 46.59
N GLY A 735 -5.96 27.82 47.86
CA GLY A 735 -7.01 26.98 48.44
C GLY A 735 -8.26 27.77 48.85
N ARG A 736 -9.46 27.23 48.61
CA ARG A 736 -10.75 27.77 49.09
C ARG A 736 -11.69 26.66 49.56
N ILE A 737 -12.74 27.02 50.31
CA ILE A 737 -13.82 26.10 50.67
C ILE A 737 -15.09 26.53 49.94
N VAL A 738 -15.70 25.59 49.23
CA VAL A 738 -16.91 25.76 48.44
C VAL A 738 -18.06 25.00 49.13
N LYS A 739 -19.28 25.54 49.10
CA LYS A 739 -20.49 24.89 49.62
C LYS A 739 -21.43 24.56 48.45
N ILE A 740 -21.91 23.32 48.42
CA ILE A 740 -22.94 22.85 47.49
C ILE A 740 -24.13 22.35 48.31
N VAL A 741 -25.35 22.51 47.77
CA VAL A 741 -26.60 22.04 48.39
C VAL A 741 -27.42 21.34 47.31
N LEU A 742 -27.50 20.02 47.37
CA LEU A 742 -28.36 19.23 46.49
C LEU A 742 -29.82 19.38 46.93
N ASP A 743 -30.74 19.35 45.97
CA ASP A 743 -32.18 19.41 46.28
C ASP A 743 -32.69 18.03 46.73
N PRO A 744 -33.73 17.96 47.56
CA PRO A 744 -34.24 16.71 48.15
C PRO A 744 -34.92 15.75 47.15
N ALA A 745 -34.82 16.04 45.84
CA ALA A 745 -35.23 15.19 44.73
C ALA A 745 -34.09 14.93 43.72
N GLU A 746 -32.86 15.33 44.05
CA GLU A 746 -31.64 15.20 43.23
C GLU A 746 -30.51 14.45 43.96
N SER A 747 -30.85 13.71 45.03
CA SER A 747 -30.10 12.51 45.39
C SER A 747 -30.29 11.45 44.27
N PRO A 748 -29.27 10.62 43.98
CA PRO A 748 -29.27 9.70 42.83
C PRO A 748 -30.30 8.57 42.92
#